data_AF-A0A388PKM9-F1
#
_entry.id   AF-A0A388PKM9-F1
#
_cell.length_a   1.000
_cell.length_b   1.000
_cell.length_c   1.000
_cell.angle_alpha   90.00
_cell.angle_beta   90.00
_cell.angle_gamma   90.00
#
_symmetry.space_group_name_H-M   'P 1'
#
loop_
_entity.id
_entity.type
_entity.pdbx_description
1 polymer ?
#
loop_
_entity_poly.entity_id
_entity_poly.type
_entity_poly.pdbx_seq_one_letter_code
_entity_poly.pdbx_strand_id
1 'polypeptide(L)'
;MAIQPRRPGRRSTPPPESPGFTSSPLYWCLLLSLLAVAGFLLHSRLNESAVPPPVVETPPPETPKVIPKEETKVVVVDQTPPPPPPPPVVMNEPPKPMKPVPEVKEEALKYNRFYKTVSTRLVKAHVGDPARLTKEVKAAHELRASPDSPLAVPSGDSRLRAKIRQTVDEYWAGLDPDRCVPHPDADKFPGPVLEPADRVITAVNLPLNRSRWHSTGTYAAPGERITFRLSSGDADLGLVARIGCHSDDIVGATKRESWHRFPVICNSVALDKRTVELANPFGGPIYIDVPGGEKNAKSRDQIRVEIVGAVEAPIFIHGKTTRAEWENRRLAPAPWAEMVSDHMVVSVPSKYIRELPFAEAQELMTTWMETVDACDWLAAWGTRRSAERVVSDAEISIGWMHSGYPIKCYLDSAKDSVNVRKLKTEGNWGFYHELGHNHQSSLWTYSGYTEVTNNLFSLYCMEKISGKKLGEGHGEDLAVMAAEMALDPKAHAASPFHLLAQYYFPVKQFGWQSLRDTFETLSDRRDIRKADGLVRKNLGLAGREVEKQQEALDKEKHELERKIKTALREKKDADKVAAEARMAEIAKEEKKIKEALGALSKSDSDERKKDIFVRTWSKEVGHNLGPYFANFNWPYTDSMKTSLGVLKPWMPANFPPAKPGAKKSTGPLFGSKNEAMAGADEKQGDNNTGNAQ
;
A
#
# COMPACT_ATOMS: atom_id res chain seq x y z
N MET A 1 -6.38 50.74 -61.30
CA MET A 1 -7.45 49.72 -61.42
C MET A 1 -6.79 48.38 -61.67
N ALA A 2 -7.13 47.33 -60.92
CA ALA A 2 -6.63 45.96 -61.15
C ALA A 2 -7.59 44.90 -60.57
N ILE A 3 -8.66 44.63 -61.34
CA ILE A 3 -9.29 43.32 -61.60
C ILE A 3 -9.04 42.18 -60.57
N GLN A 4 -10.11 41.72 -59.91
CA GLN A 4 -10.11 40.43 -59.20
C GLN A 4 -10.28 39.23 -60.17
N PRO A 5 -9.59 38.11 -59.93
CA PRO A 5 -9.97 36.79 -60.45
C PRO A 5 -10.64 35.91 -59.38
N ARG A 6 -11.95 35.68 -59.56
CA ARG A 6 -12.78 34.51 -59.19
C ARG A 6 -12.34 33.56 -58.06
N ARG A 7 -13.22 33.38 -57.07
CA ARG A 7 -13.28 32.18 -56.19
C ARG A 7 -13.49 30.89 -57.01
N PRO A 8 -12.79 29.78 -56.68
CA PRO A 8 -13.26 28.42 -56.94
C PRO A 8 -14.43 28.02 -56.01
N GLY A 9 -15.18 26.98 -56.39
CA GLY A 9 -16.41 26.58 -55.71
C GLY A 9 -16.24 25.87 -54.36
N ARG A 10 -17.27 25.98 -53.51
CA ARG A 10 -17.41 25.31 -52.21
C ARG A 10 -17.63 23.80 -52.40
N ARG A 11 -16.61 22.96 -52.19
CA ARG A 11 -16.82 21.51 -51.97
C ARG A 11 -17.30 21.27 -50.55
N SER A 12 -18.34 20.45 -50.42
CA SER A 12 -19.03 20.15 -49.15
C SER A 12 -18.83 18.69 -48.72
N THR A 13 -17.62 18.34 -48.29
CA THR A 13 -17.33 17.12 -47.52
C THR A 13 -16.19 17.40 -46.54
N PRO A 14 -16.29 16.99 -45.26
CA PRO A 14 -15.13 16.85 -44.40
C PRO A 14 -14.25 15.67 -44.86
N PRO A 15 -12.97 15.60 -44.49
CA PRO A 15 -12.21 14.36 -44.60
C PRO A 15 -12.83 13.28 -43.69
N PRO A 16 -12.77 12.00 -44.05
CA PRO A 16 -13.23 10.93 -43.17
C PRO A 16 -12.36 10.88 -41.91
N GLU A 17 -13.00 10.58 -40.77
CA GLU A 17 -12.29 10.38 -39.50
C GLU A 17 -11.34 9.18 -39.60
N SER A 18 -10.18 9.27 -38.96
CA SER A 18 -9.26 8.14 -38.85
C SER A 18 -9.89 7.04 -38.00
N PRO A 19 -10.11 5.82 -38.53
CA PRO A 19 -10.77 4.75 -37.79
C PRO A 19 -9.99 4.41 -36.51
N GLY A 20 -10.65 4.56 -35.36
CA GLY A 20 -10.08 4.20 -34.06
C GLY A 20 -9.80 2.69 -33.96
N PHE A 21 -8.94 2.31 -33.00
CA PHE A 21 -8.45 0.93 -32.81
C PHE A 21 -9.53 -0.16 -32.90
N THR A 22 -10.70 0.09 -32.28
CA THR A 22 -11.87 -0.82 -32.26
C THR A 22 -12.63 -0.95 -33.59
N SER A 23 -12.33 -0.11 -34.58
CA SER A 23 -12.91 -0.16 -35.94
C SER A 23 -11.96 -0.75 -36.99
N SER A 24 -10.77 -1.21 -36.58
CA SER A 24 -9.88 -2.00 -37.44
C SER A 24 -10.43 -3.43 -37.61
N PRO A 25 -10.48 -3.99 -38.83
CA PRO A 25 -10.82 -5.40 -39.04
C PRO A 25 -9.92 -6.35 -38.24
N LEU A 26 -8.63 -5.99 -38.07
CA LEU A 26 -7.67 -6.78 -37.29
C LEU A 26 -8.06 -6.88 -35.81
N TYR A 27 -8.68 -5.85 -35.22
CA TYR A 27 -9.16 -5.90 -33.84
C TYR A 27 -10.25 -6.97 -33.69
N TRP A 28 -11.21 -7.00 -34.63
CA TRP A 28 -12.29 -8.00 -34.63
C TRP A 28 -11.79 -9.40 -34.97
N CYS A 29 -10.85 -9.56 -35.91
CA CYS A 29 -10.20 -10.85 -36.17
C CYS A 29 -9.46 -11.39 -34.93
N LEU A 30 -8.77 -10.54 -34.18
CA LEU A 30 -8.00 -10.92 -33.01
C LEU A 30 -8.93 -11.24 -31.82
N LEU A 31 -10.00 -10.46 -31.62
CA LEU A 31 -11.05 -10.77 -30.64
C LEU A 31 -11.78 -12.09 -30.96
N LEU A 32 -12.16 -12.32 -32.22
CA LEU A 32 -12.78 -13.57 -32.66
C LEU A 32 -11.83 -14.77 -32.53
N SER A 33 -10.52 -14.57 -32.73
CA SER A 33 -9.50 -15.61 -32.52
C SER A 33 -9.37 -15.98 -31.05
N LEU A 34 -9.36 -14.99 -30.14
CA LEU A 34 -9.35 -15.25 -28.69
C LEU A 34 -10.61 -15.97 -28.23
N LEU A 35 -11.79 -15.58 -28.73
CA LEU A 35 -13.06 -16.26 -28.45
C LEU A 35 -13.11 -17.68 -29.03
N ALA A 36 -12.55 -17.91 -30.22
CA ALA A 36 -12.44 -19.24 -30.82
C ALA A 36 -11.49 -20.16 -30.04
N VAL A 37 -10.35 -19.63 -29.55
CA VAL A 37 -9.43 -20.38 -28.68
C VAL A 37 -10.09 -20.70 -27.34
N ALA A 38 -10.81 -19.75 -26.72
CA ALA A 38 -11.56 -20.01 -25.49
C ALA A 38 -12.66 -21.07 -25.69
N GLY A 39 -13.39 -21.01 -26.81
CA GLY A 39 -14.39 -22.01 -27.18
C GLY A 39 -13.79 -23.39 -27.46
N PHE A 40 -12.63 -23.45 -28.14
CA PHE A 40 -11.91 -24.70 -28.38
C PHE A 40 -11.42 -25.33 -27.07
N LEU A 41 -10.79 -24.55 -26.18
CA LEU A 41 -10.35 -25.03 -24.86
C LEU A 41 -11.52 -25.54 -24.02
N LEU A 42 -12.67 -24.85 -24.04
CA LEU A 42 -13.89 -25.29 -23.37
C LEU A 42 -14.42 -26.60 -23.97
N HIS A 43 -14.43 -26.74 -25.30
CA HIS A 43 -14.89 -27.95 -25.98
C HIS A 43 -13.96 -29.15 -25.75
N SER A 44 -12.64 -28.94 -25.77
CA SER A 44 -11.66 -29.98 -25.41
C SER A 44 -11.87 -30.50 -23.99
N ARG A 45 -12.02 -29.60 -23.01
CA ARG A 45 -12.31 -29.96 -21.61
C ARG A 45 -13.59 -30.79 -21.44
N LEU A 46 -14.62 -30.50 -22.24
CA LEU A 46 -15.87 -31.25 -22.23
C LEU A 46 -15.70 -32.65 -22.86
N ASN A 47 -14.97 -32.77 -23.97
CA ASN A 47 -14.75 -34.05 -24.65
C ASN A 47 -13.77 -34.98 -23.90
N GLU A 48 -12.79 -34.44 -23.17
CA GLU A 48 -11.90 -35.21 -22.26
C GLU A 48 -12.68 -36.00 -21.19
N SER A 49 -13.91 -35.58 -20.88
CA SER A 49 -14.75 -36.19 -19.82
C SER A 49 -15.58 -37.40 -20.32
N ALA A 50 -15.42 -37.85 -21.56
CA ALA A 50 -16.36 -38.75 -22.24
C ALA A 50 -15.83 -40.16 -22.60
N VAL A 51 -14.62 -40.56 -22.18
CA VAL A 51 -14.00 -41.84 -22.56
C VAL A 51 -13.73 -42.74 -21.33
N PRO A 52 -14.31 -43.94 -21.24
CA PRO A 52 -14.00 -44.89 -20.17
C PRO A 52 -12.68 -45.66 -20.44
N PRO A 53 -11.94 -46.07 -19.40
CA PRO A 53 -10.70 -46.85 -19.55
C PRO A 53 -10.96 -48.32 -19.92
N PRO A 54 -9.99 -49.02 -20.54
CA PRO A 54 -10.10 -50.43 -20.88
C PRO A 54 -9.97 -51.36 -19.66
N VAL A 55 -10.61 -52.52 -19.73
CA VAL A 55 -10.51 -53.59 -18.72
C VAL A 55 -9.17 -54.33 -18.88
N VAL A 56 -8.54 -54.67 -17.76
CA VAL A 56 -7.35 -55.54 -17.70
C VAL A 56 -7.66 -56.71 -16.77
N GLU A 57 -7.62 -57.93 -17.30
CA GLU A 57 -7.75 -59.17 -16.52
C GLU A 57 -6.41 -59.56 -15.87
N THR A 58 -6.44 -60.23 -14.73
CA THR A 58 -5.26 -60.76 -14.03
C THR A 58 -5.46 -62.22 -13.60
N PRO A 59 -4.41 -63.07 -13.66
CA PRO A 59 -4.52 -64.51 -13.41
C PRO A 59 -4.57 -64.87 -11.90
N PRO A 60 -5.01 -66.11 -11.54
CA PRO A 60 -5.19 -66.53 -10.16
C PRO A 60 -3.87 -66.89 -9.41
N PRO A 61 -3.89 -66.93 -8.06
CA PRO A 61 -2.68 -67.04 -7.23
C PRO A 61 -2.30 -68.48 -6.80
N GLU A 62 -1.03 -68.67 -6.41
CA GLU A 62 -0.52 -69.89 -5.75
C GLU A 62 -0.65 -69.85 -4.21
N THR A 63 -0.43 -71.00 -3.55
CA THR A 63 -0.77 -71.27 -2.14
C THR A 63 0.42 -71.25 -1.14
N PRO A 64 0.18 -71.00 0.17
CA PRO A 64 1.22 -70.67 1.16
C PRO A 64 1.79 -71.87 1.95
N LYS A 65 2.80 -71.61 2.82
CA LYS A 65 3.37 -72.55 3.81
C LYS A 65 3.47 -71.93 5.23
N VAL A 66 3.65 -72.78 6.26
CA VAL A 66 3.29 -72.57 7.69
C VAL A 66 4.38 -73.15 8.66
N ILE A 67 4.35 -73.15 10.01
CA ILE A 67 3.22 -73.25 10.98
C ILE A 67 3.33 -72.36 12.27
N PRO A 68 4.31 -72.51 13.19
CA PRO A 68 4.10 -72.16 14.62
C PRO A 68 4.93 -70.95 15.10
N LYS A 69 4.49 -70.04 15.98
CA LYS A 69 3.21 -69.80 16.71
C LYS A 69 2.82 -70.75 17.86
N GLU A 70 3.16 -70.32 19.08
CA GLU A 70 2.83 -70.81 20.44
C GLU A 70 2.95 -69.57 21.39
N GLU A 71 2.48 -69.44 22.66
CA GLU A 71 1.53 -70.11 23.60
C GLU A 71 1.42 -69.17 24.85
N THR A 72 0.39 -69.09 25.73
CA THR A 72 -0.98 -69.67 25.86
C THR A 72 -1.90 -68.66 26.62
N LYS A 73 -3.21 -68.98 26.78
CA LYS A 73 -4.19 -68.59 27.84
C LYS A 73 -4.22 -67.13 28.36
N VAL A 74 -5.20 -66.26 28.04
CA VAL A 74 -6.69 -66.33 28.15
C VAL A 74 -7.26 -66.06 29.55
N VAL A 75 -7.95 -64.91 29.68
CA VAL A 75 -9.10 -64.64 30.55
C VAL A 75 -10.12 -63.83 29.72
N VAL A 76 -11.43 -63.98 29.96
CA VAL A 76 -12.51 -63.36 29.18
C VAL A 76 -13.08 -62.14 29.91
N VAL A 77 -13.39 -61.07 29.16
CA VAL A 77 -14.18 -59.91 29.60
C VAL A 77 -15.16 -59.50 28.50
N ASP A 78 -16.40 -59.21 28.88
CA ASP A 78 -17.53 -58.74 28.07
C ASP A 78 -18.32 -57.79 29.02
N GLN A 79 -18.80 -56.58 28.70
CA GLN A 79 -18.94 -55.85 27.43
C GLN A 79 -18.60 -54.36 27.60
N THR A 80 -17.89 -53.75 26.64
CA THR A 80 -18.25 -52.47 25.96
C THR A 80 -17.10 -52.03 25.02
N PRO A 81 -17.40 -51.44 23.84
CA PRO A 81 -16.36 -51.06 22.88
C PRO A 81 -15.70 -49.71 23.22
N PRO A 82 -14.40 -49.52 22.93
CA PRO A 82 -13.77 -48.21 22.89
C PRO A 82 -14.36 -47.35 21.74
N PRO A 83 -14.27 -46.01 21.83
CA PRO A 83 -14.88 -45.12 20.86
C PRO A 83 -14.27 -45.25 19.45
N PRO A 84 -15.05 -45.00 18.38
CA PRO A 84 -14.56 -45.05 17.01
C PRO A 84 -13.53 -43.96 16.72
N PRO A 85 -12.60 -44.19 15.76
CA PRO A 85 -11.67 -43.15 15.31
C PRO A 85 -12.43 -41.98 14.65
N PRO A 86 -11.86 -40.75 14.69
CA PRO A 86 -12.50 -39.57 14.11
C PRO A 86 -12.68 -39.71 12.59
N PRO A 87 -13.78 -39.16 12.02
CA PRO A 87 -14.06 -39.26 10.60
C PRO A 87 -13.04 -38.50 9.74
N PRO A 88 -12.78 -38.94 8.50
CA PRO A 88 -11.89 -38.24 7.58
C PRO A 88 -12.43 -36.84 7.21
N VAL A 89 -11.51 -35.88 7.06
CA VAL A 89 -11.82 -34.46 6.86
C VAL A 89 -12.39 -34.19 5.47
N VAL A 90 -13.47 -33.39 5.40
CA VAL A 90 -14.16 -33.01 4.16
C VAL A 90 -13.76 -31.62 3.70
N MET A 91 -13.31 -31.49 2.45
CA MET A 91 -13.09 -30.25 1.68
C MET A 91 -13.31 -30.59 0.20
N ASN A 92 -14.06 -29.87 -0.65
CA ASN A 92 -15.14 -28.88 -0.47
C ASN A 92 -16.08 -28.96 -1.70
N GLU A 93 -17.34 -28.52 -1.56
CA GLU A 93 -18.26 -28.40 -2.71
C GLU A 93 -17.91 -27.22 -3.64
N PRO A 94 -18.30 -27.25 -4.92
CA PRO A 94 -18.32 -26.03 -5.75
C PRO A 94 -19.31 -24.99 -5.19
N PRO A 95 -19.08 -23.68 -5.42
CA PRO A 95 -19.88 -22.62 -4.81
C PRO A 95 -21.32 -22.64 -5.35
N LYS A 96 -22.27 -22.95 -4.46
CA LYS A 96 -23.70 -22.74 -4.69
C LYS A 96 -23.97 -21.23 -4.80
N PRO A 97 -24.99 -20.80 -5.57
CA PRO A 97 -25.35 -19.37 -5.66
C PRO A 97 -25.57 -18.82 -4.25
N MET A 98 -25.12 -17.57 -4.02
CA MET A 98 -25.17 -16.95 -2.70
C MET A 98 -26.59 -17.05 -2.13
N LYS A 99 -26.74 -17.88 -1.09
CA LYS A 99 -27.80 -17.67 -0.11
C LYS A 99 -27.67 -16.22 0.37
N PRO A 100 -28.77 -15.52 0.70
CA PRO A 100 -28.64 -14.26 1.44
C PRO A 100 -27.70 -14.52 2.61
N VAL A 101 -26.74 -13.61 2.82
CA VAL A 101 -25.76 -13.72 3.92
C VAL A 101 -26.54 -14.11 5.16
N PRO A 102 -26.23 -15.25 5.81
CA PRO A 102 -27.02 -15.70 6.94
C PRO A 102 -27.02 -14.55 7.93
N GLU A 103 -28.21 -14.01 8.22
CA GLU A 103 -28.36 -12.78 8.99
C GLU A 103 -27.58 -12.97 10.29
N VAL A 104 -26.39 -12.35 10.34
CA VAL A 104 -25.59 -12.32 11.55
C VAL A 104 -26.30 -11.32 12.42
N LYS A 105 -27.33 -11.83 13.10
CA LYS A 105 -27.72 -11.35 14.41
C LYS A 105 -26.43 -11.34 15.20
N GLU A 106 -25.82 -10.17 15.29
CA GLU A 106 -24.74 -9.93 16.23
C GLU A 106 -25.24 -10.48 17.56
N GLU A 107 -24.59 -11.52 18.09
CA GLU A 107 -24.89 -11.97 19.44
C GLU A 107 -24.63 -10.76 20.33
N ALA A 108 -25.70 -10.06 20.73
CA ALA A 108 -25.65 -8.69 21.21
C ALA A 108 -24.55 -8.57 22.28
N LEU A 109 -23.46 -7.90 21.89
CA LEU A 109 -22.13 -8.21 22.41
C LEU A 109 -22.15 -8.22 23.94
N LYS A 110 -21.83 -9.38 24.52
CA LYS A 110 -21.94 -9.68 25.96
C LYS A 110 -20.86 -8.98 26.80
N TYR A 111 -20.56 -7.72 26.46
CA TYR A 111 -19.78 -6.78 27.26
C TYR A 111 -20.59 -6.38 28.49
N ASN A 112 -20.68 -7.31 29.44
CA ASN A 112 -21.09 -7.04 30.81
C ASN A 112 -20.29 -5.84 31.35
N ARG A 113 -20.98 -5.00 32.14
CA ARG A 113 -20.58 -3.66 32.62
C ARG A 113 -19.28 -3.63 33.45
N PHE A 114 -18.14 -3.89 32.82
CA PHE A 114 -16.83 -3.94 33.46
C PHE A 114 -15.88 -2.81 33.04
N TYR A 115 -16.23 -2.02 32.02
CA TYR A 115 -15.50 -0.79 31.75
C TYR A 115 -15.73 0.22 32.89
N LYS A 116 -14.63 0.81 33.37
CA LYS A 116 -14.62 1.91 34.34
C LYS A 116 -13.90 3.11 33.74
N THR A 117 -14.64 4.21 33.58
CA THR A 117 -14.16 5.53 33.23
C THR A 117 -12.96 5.92 34.10
N VAL A 118 -11.86 6.34 33.47
CA VAL A 118 -10.60 6.66 34.17
C VAL A 118 -10.58 8.15 34.56
N SER A 119 -11.27 9.01 33.80
CA SER A 119 -11.47 10.41 34.18
C SER A 119 -12.50 10.56 35.31
N THR A 120 -12.10 11.22 36.40
CA THR A 120 -13.03 11.71 37.43
C THR A 120 -13.73 13.02 37.06
N ARG A 121 -13.32 13.66 35.95
CA ARG A 121 -13.92 14.90 35.43
C ARG A 121 -14.88 14.55 34.30
N LEU A 122 -16.17 14.67 34.58
CA LEU A 122 -17.26 14.44 33.62
C LEU A 122 -17.88 15.77 33.16
N VAL A 123 -18.42 15.80 31.95
CA VAL A 123 -19.20 16.90 31.39
C VAL A 123 -20.46 16.36 30.73
N LYS A 124 -21.42 17.24 30.42
CA LYS A 124 -22.56 16.87 29.58
C LYS A 124 -22.13 16.84 28.11
N ALA A 125 -22.70 15.91 27.35
CA ALA A 125 -22.70 15.96 25.88
C ALA A 125 -23.26 17.31 25.40
N HIS A 126 -22.68 17.86 24.33
CA HIS A 126 -23.22 19.02 23.61
C HIS A 126 -23.49 18.62 22.17
N VAL A 127 -24.77 18.58 21.78
CA VAL A 127 -25.25 18.28 20.42
C VAL A 127 -26.21 19.40 20.02
N GLY A 128 -26.22 19.75 18.74
CA GLY A 128 -27.15 20.70 18.15
C GLY A 128 -28.61 20.22 18.15
N ASP A 129 -29.54 21.16 17.95
CA ASP A 129 -30.98 20.87 17.86
C ASP A 129 -31.33 20.23 16.49
N PRO A 130 -31.75 18.94 16.44
CA PRO A 130 -32.09 18.27 15.18
C PRO A 130 -33.34 18.85 14.49
N ALA A 131 -34.13 19.69 15.15
CA ALA A 131 -35.22 20.43 14.50
C ALA A 131 -34.72 21.62 13.65
N ARG A 132 -33.45 22.04 13.78
CA ARG A 132 -32.90 23.29 13.20
C ARG A 132 -31.87 23.08 12.09
N LEU A 133 -31.91 21.96 11.38
CA LEU A 133 -30.97 21.66 10.30
C LEU A 133 -31.07 22.68 9.16
N THR A 134 -29.93 23.17 8.68
CA THR A 134 -29.85 24.03 7.49
C THR A 134 -30.18 23.23 6.22
N LYS A 135 -30.26 23.90 5.07
CA LYS A 135 -30.48 23.24 3.77
C LYS A 135 -29.30 22.34 3.39
N GLU A 136 -28.09 22.77 3.71
CA GLU A 136 -26.80 22.12 3.41
C GLU A 136 -26.65 20.85 4.26
N VAL A 137 -26.97 20.95 5.56
CA VAL A 137 -27.03 19.79 6.46
C VAL A 137 -28.08 18.77 6.00
N LYS A 138 -29.27 19.20 5.56
CA LYS A 138 -30.29 18.31 5.01
C LYS A 138 -29.81 17.61 3.74
N ALA A 139 -29.23 18.34 2.78
CA ALA A 139 -28.71 17.77 1.54
C ALA A 139 -27.57 16.76 1.77
N ALA A 140 -26.73 16.96 2.80
CA ALA A 140 -25.74 15.98 3.21
C ALA A 140 -26.34 14.76 3.93
N HIS A 141 -27.38 14.95 4.75
CA HIS A 141 -28.10 13.87 5.43
C HIS A 141 -28.93 13.01 4.46
N GLU A 142 -29.26 13.54 3.27
CA GLU A 142 -29.83 12.78 2.14
C GLU A 142 -28.79 11.97 1.36
N LEU A 143 -27.50 12.32 1.42
CA LEU A 143 -26.40 11.60 0.77
C LEU A 143 -26.01 10.36 1.61
N ARG A 144 -26.85 9.33 1.54
CA ARG A 144 -26.66 8.07 2.29
C ARG A 144 -25.64 7.16 1.62
N ALA A 145 -24.69 6.64 2.39
CA ALA A 145 -23.68 5.68 1.94
C ALA A 145 -23.08 4.95 3.15
N SER A 146 -23.16 3.61 3.17
CA SER A 146 -22.77 2.78 4.32
C SER A 146 -22.34 1.37 3.87
N PRO A 147 -21.72 0.54 4.74
CA PRO A 147 -21.29 -0.81 4.36
C PRO A 147 -22.47 -1.72 3.97
N ASP A 148 -23.58 -1.63 4.72
CA ASP A 148 -24.79 -2.45 4.52
C ASP A 148 -25.72 -1.87 3.43
N SER A 149 -25.55 -0.60 3.09
CA SER A 149 -26.29 0.10 2.03
C SER A 149 -25.36 1.03 1.25
N PRO A 150 -24.64 0.50 0.24
CA PRO A 150 -23.66 1.27 -0.53
C PRO A 150 -24.31 2.20 -1.56
N LEU A 151 -23.69 3.35 -1.81
CA LEU A 151 -24.17 4.31 -2.80
C LEU A 151 -23.58 4.02 -4.20
N ALA A 152 -24.44 3.77 -5.17
CA ALA A 152 -24.04 3.65 -6.58
C ALA A 152 -23.70 5.03 -7.18
N VAL A 153 -22.46 5.21 -7.63
CA VAL A 153 -21.94 6.45 -8.25
C VAL A 153 -21.16 6.11 -9.53
N PRO A 154 -21.81 5.94 -10.69
CA PRO A 154 -21.14 5.52 -11.92
C PRO A 154 -19.91 6.37 -12.30
N SER A 155 -18.89 5.73 -12.86
CA SER A 155 -17.64 6.36 -13.30
C SER A 155 -17.86 7.41 -14.37
N GLY A 156 -18.79 7.14 -15.30
CA GLY A 156 -19.18 8.06 -16.37
C GLY A 156 -20.03 9.25 -15.92
N ASP A 157 -20.69 9.20 -14.76
CA ASP A 157 -21.55 10.31 -14.30
C ASP A 157 -20.78 11.41 -13.58
N SER A 158 -20.06 12.17 -14.40
CA SER A 158 -19.39 13.42 -14.01
C SER A 158 -20.33 14.48 -13.42
N ARG A 159 -21.65 14.43 -13.69
CA ARG A 159 -22.62 15.40 -13.14
C ARG A 159 -23.03 15.02 -11.73
N LEU A 160 -23.36 13.76 -11.49
CA LEU A 160 -23.62 13.23 -10.15
C LEU A 160 -22.41 13.44 -9.24
N ARG A 161 -21.20 13.10 -9.71
CA ARG A 161 -19.96 13.31 -8.96
C ARG A 161 -19.68 14.78 -8.65
N ALA A 162 -19.97 15.70 -9.57
CA ALA A 162 -19.85 17.14 -9.33
C ALA A 162 -20.90 17.66 -8.33
N LYS A 163 -22.15 17.17 -8.40
CA LYS A 163 -23.20 17.50 -7.41
C LYS A 163 -22.83 17.01 -6.02
N ILE A 164 -22.36 15.76 -5.92
CA ILE A 164 -21.88 15.15 -4.67
C ILE A 164 -20.72 15.96 -4.09
N ARG A 165 -19.72 16.32 -4.91
CA ARG A 165 -18.62 17.22 -4.50
C ARG A 165 -19.16 18.50 -3.89
N GLN A 166 -20.06 19.20 -4.59
CA GLN A 166 -20.67 20.42 -4.09
C GLN A 166 -21.39 20.21 -2.74
N THR A 167 -22.21 19.17 -2.60
CA THR A 167 -22.90 18.86 -1.33
C THR A 167 -21.93 18.57 -0.18
N VAL A 168 -20.83 17.84 -0.43
CA VAL A 168 -19.81 17.53 0.59
C VAL A 168 -19.05 18.79 0.99
N ASP A 169 -18.63 19.62 0.03
CA ASP A 169 -17.87 20.84 0.29
C ASP A 169 -18.75 21.90 1.01
N GLU A 170 -20.00 22.09 0.59
CA GLU A 170 -20.96 23.00 1.24
C GLU A 170 -21.25 22.56 2.69
N TYR A 171 -21.37 21.26 2.95
CA TYR A 171 -21.60 20.70 4.28
C TYR A 171 -20.43 20.93 5.24
N TRP A 172 -19.20 20.66 4.80
CA TRP A 172 -18.02 20.87 5.63
C TRP A 172 -17.68 22.36 5.81
N ALA A 173 -17.97 23.21 4.82
CA ALA A 173 -17.81 24.66 4.94
C ALA A 173 -18.85 25.31 5.87
N GLY A 174 -20.06 24.74 5.96
CA GLY A 174 -21.15 25.21 6.83
C GLY A 174 -21.15 24.66 8.25
N LEU A 175 -20.11 23.93 8.67
CA LEU A 175 -20.11 23.18 9.94
C LEU A 175 -19.89 24.09 11.16
N ASP A 176 -20.98 24.39 11.87
CA ASP A 176 -20.98 25.05 13.18
C ASP A 176 -20.90 23.99 14.32
N PRO A 177 -19.83 23.95 15.14
CA PRO A 177 -19.71 23.00 16.25
C PRO A 177 -20.83 23.09 17.29
N ASP A 178 -21.45 24.26 17.48
CA ASP A 178 -22.54 24.44 18.45
C ASP A 178 -23.87 23.85 17.96
N ARG A 179 -24.01 23.70 16.63
CA ARG A 179 -25.22 23.20 15.95
C ARG A 179 -25.02 21.85 15.28
N CYS A 180 -23.85 21.25 15.41
CA CYS A 180 -23.54 19.97 14.82
C CYS A 180 -24.48 18.89 15.34
N VAL A 181 -24.95 18.02 14.45
CA VAL A 181 -25.82 16.89 14.74
C VAL A 181 -25.18 15.61 14.18
N PRO A 182 -25.54 14.42 14.68
CA PRO A 182 -25.12 13.17 14.05
C PRO A 182 -25.57 13.12 12.58
N HIS A 183 -24.67 12.73 11.68
CA HIS A 183 -25.08 12.26 10.36
C HIS A 183 -25.78 10.91 10.52
N PRO A 184 -26.92 10.65 9.85
CA PRO A 184 -27.72 9.46 10.11
C PRO A 184 -27.14 8.13 9.58
N ASP A 185 -25.92 8.12 8.98
CA ASP A 185 -25.10 6.92 8.75
C ASP A 185 -23.97 6.73 9.78
N ALA A 186 -23.81 7.62 10.77
CA ALA A 186 -22.69 7.55 11.72
C ALA A 186 -22.71 6.27 12.57
N ASP A 187 -23.90 5.69 12.80
CA ASP A 187 -24.08 4.38 13.45
C ASP A 187 -23.68 3.20 12.55
N LYS A 188 -23.58 3.38 11.24
CA LYS A 188 -23.07 2.38 10.28
C LYS A 188 -21.57 2.52 10.06
N PHE A 189 -21.09 3.75 9.86
CA PHE A 189 -19.67 4.03 9.74
C PHE A 189 -19.34 5.47 10.18
N PRO A 190 -18.35 5.69 11.08
CA PRO A 190 -17.44 4.73 11.71
C PRO A 190 -18.09 3.72 12.68
N GLY A 191 -19.35 3.90 13.07
CA GLY A 191 -20.08 3.00 13.97
C GLY A 191 -20.51 3.66 15.29
N PRO A 192 -21.30 2.96 16.12
CA PRO A 192 -21.89 3.54 17.32
C PRO A 192 -20.91 3.56 18.49
N VAL A 193 -21.00 4.60 19.32
CA VAL A 193 -20.44 4.57 20.68
C VAL A 193 -21.35 3.67 21.54
N LEU A 194 -20.76 2.74 22.29
CA LEU A 194 -21.53 1.88 23.20
C LEU A 194 -21.95 2.66 24.44
N GLU A 195 -23.24 2.64 24.79
CA GLU A 195 -23.75 3.26 26.02
C GLU A 195 -23.76 2.24 27.20
N PRO A 196 -23.49 2.66 28.46
CA PRO A 196 -23.22 4.03 28.88
C PRO A 196 -21.80 4.51 28.52
N ALA A 197 -21.72 5.70 27.94
CA ALA A 197 -20.47 6.39 27.62
C ALA A 197 -20.36 7.71 28.38
N ASP A 198 -19.41 7.79 29.31
CA ASP A 198 -19.07 9.05 29.97
C ASP A 198 -18.37 10.02 28.99
N ARG A 199 -18.79 11.28 29.03
CA ARG A 199 -18.13 12.39 28.31
C ARG A 199 -17.16 13.07 29.27
N VAL A 200 -15.86 13.03 28.98
CA VAL A 200 -14.77 13.26 29.94
C VAL A 200 -13.96 14.54 29.68
N ILE A 201 -13.08 14.90 30.62
CA ILE A 201 -12.00 15.88 30.40
C ILE A 201 -10.63 15.21 30.52
N THR A 202 -10.15 14.65 29.40
CA THR A 202 -8.84 14.01 29.30
C THR A 202 -7.75 15.06 29.09
N ALA A 203 -6.58 14.87 29.68
CA ALA A 203 -5.40 15.68 29.43
C ALA A 203 -4.32 14.81 28.78
N VAL A 204 -3.88 15.16 27.57
CA VAL A 204 -2.85 14.44 26.83
C VAL A 204 -1.54 15.23 26.86
N ASN A 205 -0.45 14.54 27.20
CA ASN A 205 0.91 15.08 27.16
C ASN A 205 1.59 14.58 25.87
N LEU A 206 1.97 15.49 24.98
CA LEU A 206 2.39 15.17 23.61
C LEU A 206 3.86 15.56 23.40
N PRO A 207 4.74 14.63 22.95
CA PRO A 207 6.14 14.93 22.71
C PRO A 207 6.34 15.73 21.42
N LEU A 208 6.88 16.95 21.54
CA LEU A 208 7.05 17.88 20.42
C LEU A 208 8.19 17.50 19.46
N ASN A 209 9.09 16.61 19.89
CA ASN A 209 10.18 16.08 19.06
C ASN A 209 9.72 15.02 18.04
N ARG A 210 8.43 14.64 18.04
CA ARG A 210 7.83 13.73 17.04
C ARG A 210 6.68 14.41 16.31
N SER A 211 6.80 14.48 14.99
CA SER A 211 5.79 15.05 14.10
C SER A 211 4.69 14.04 13.72
N ARG A 212 3.62 14.53 13.09
CA ARG A 212 2.41 13.79 12.67
C ARG A 212 1.45 13.48 13.84
N TRP A 213 0.53 12.52 13.64
CA TRP A 213 -0.66 12.33 14.47
C TRP A 213 -0.38 11.57 15.76
N HIS A 214 -0.49 12.26 16.88
CA HIS A 214 -0.48 11.65 18.20
C HIS A 214 -1.88 11.16 18.57
N SER A 215 -1.99 9.87 18.87
CA SER A 215 -3.21 9.20 19.31
C SER A 215 -3.56 9.58 20.74
N THR A 216 -4.79 10.07 20.98
CA THR A 216 -5.17 10.65 22.29
C THR A 216 -5.78 9.67 23.28
N GLY A 217 -6.23 8.49 22.82
CA GLY A 217 -7.08 7.59 23.61
C GLY A 217 -8.51 8.08 23.78
N THR A 218 -8.95 9.04 22.97
CA THR A 218 -10.31 9.63 23.03
C THR A 218 -10.99 9.66 21.67
N TYR A 219 -12.32 9.65 21.68
CA TYR A 219 -13.19 9.58 20.52
C TYR A 219 -14.25 10.70 20.60
N ALA A 220 -14.46 11.42 19.50
CA ALA A 220 -15.58 12.36 19.39
C ALA A 220 -16.84 11.57 19.04
N ALA A 221 -17.84 11.57 19.92
CA ALA A 221 -19.13 10.96 19.61
C ALA A 221 -19.81 11.70 18.43
N PRO A 222 -20.62 11.02 17.60
CA PRO A 222 -21.24 11.63 16.43
C PRO A 222 -22.02 12.90 16.76
N GLY A 223 -21.71 14.00 16.09
CA GLY A 223 -22.35 15.30 16.31
C GLY A 223 -21.94 16.05 17.59
N GLU A 224 -21.19 15.45 18.52
CA GLU A 224 -20.84 16.11 19.78
C GLU A 224 -19.69 17.12 19.63
N ARG A 225 -19.83 18.30 20.27
CA ARG A 225 -18.79 19.35 20.30
C ARG A 225 -17.68 18.97 21.27
N ILE A 226 -16.46 18.91 20.76
CA ILE A 226 -15.21 18.75 21.51
C ILE A 226 -14.55 20.12 21.69
N THR A 227 -14.23 20.49 22.93
CA THR A 227 -13.46 21.70 23.25
C THR A 227 -12.01 21.33 23.56
N PHE A 228 -11.07 21.81 22.75
CA PHE A 228 -9.63 21.72 22.99
C PHE A 228 -9.15 22.94 23.77
N ARG A 229 -8.32 22.72 24.79
CA ARG A 229 -7.73 23.79 25.61
C ARG A 229 -6.21 23.67 25.66
N LEU A 230 -5.54 24.77 25.36
CA LEU A 230 -4.09 24.93 25.35
C LEU A 230 -3.60 25.79 26.52
N SER A 231 -2.31 25.68 26.82
CA SER A 231 -1.61 26.70 27.60
C SER A 231 -1.33 27.93 26.72
N SER A 232 -1.18 29.12 27.34
CA SER A 232 -1.19 30.40 26.60
C SER A 232 -0.01 30.61 25.63
N GLY A 233 1.07 29.84 25.75
CA GLY A 233 2.25 29.89 24.86
C GLY A 233 2.34 28.70 23.90
N ASP A 234 1.22 28.01 23.64
CA ASP A 234 1.20 26.75 22.88
C ASP A 234 0.48 26.91 21.53
N ALA A 235 -0.27 28.00 21.34
CA ALA A 235 -1.03 28.28 20.12
C ALA A 235 -0.13 28.49 18.88
N ASP A 236 1.01 29.15 19.05
CA ASP A 236 1.97 29.44 17.97
C ASP A 236 2.76 28.21 17.49
N LEU A 237 2.56 27.04 18.12
CA LEU A 237 3.23 25.79 17.75
C LEU A 237 2.66 25.13 16.48
N GLY A 238 1.60 25.68 15.89
CA GLY A 238 1.02 25.20 14.62
C GLY A 238 0.36 23.82 14.71
N LEU A 239 -0.11 23.46 15.90
CA LEU A 239 -0.82 22.21 16.19
C LEU A 239 -2.17 22.17 15.47
N VAL A 240 -2.60 20.98 15.05
CA VAL A 240 -3.92 20.78 14.44
C VAL A 240 -4.66 19.66 15.16
N ALA A 241 -5.87 19.93 15.65
CA ALA A 241 -6.77 18.88 16.13
C ALA A 241 -7.49 18.23 14.94
N ARG A 242 -7.62 16.90 14.96
CA ARG A 242 -8.29 16.09 13.94
C ARG A 242 -9.30 15.16 14.59
N ILE A 243 -10.45 14.99 13.96
CA ILE A 243 -11.40 13.91 14.26
C ILE A 243 -11.44 12.97 13.05
N GLY A 244 -11.24 11.68 13.30
CA GLY A 244 -11.28 10.62 12.31
C GLY A 244 -9.93 10.27 11.68
N CYS A 245 -9.73 8.97 11.45
CA CYS A 245 -8.55 8.37 10.82
C CYS A 245 -8.71 8.10 9.31
N HIS A 246 -9.95 7.93 8.85
CA HIS A 246 -10.39 7.64 7.47
C HIS A 246 -10.15 8.82 6.52
N SER A 247 -8.88 9.13 6.26
CA SER A 247 -8.45 10.38 5.62
C SER A 247 -8.71 10.48 4.12
N ASP A 248 -9.47 9.55 3.54
CA ASP A 248 -9.59 9.38 2.10
C ASP A 248 -10.86 10.02 1.55
N ASP A 249 -10.67 10.92 0.58
CA ASP A 249 -11.74 11.53 -0.21
C ASP A 249 -12.02 10.66 -1.44
N ILE A 250 -13.15 9.94 -1.40
CA ILE A 250 -13.53 8.98 -2.44
C ILE A 250 -14.32 9.62 -3.59
N VAL A 251 -14.68 10.92 -3.53
CA VAL A 251 -15.38 11.59 -4.64
C VAL A 251 -14.47 11.68 -5.87
N GLY A 252 -13.18 11.89 -5.65
CA GLY A 252 -12.14 11.86 -6.68
C GLY A 252 -11.86 10.48 -7.27
N ALA A 253 -12.31 9.39 -6.63
CA ALA A 253 -12.08 8.03 -7.07
C ALA A 253 -13.00 7.65 -8.25
N THR A 254 -12.63 8.06 -9.47
CA THR A 254 -13.43 7.87 -10.69
C THR A 254 -13.70 6.40 -11.04
N LYS A 255 -12.87 5.46 -10.55
CA LYS A 255 -13.04 4.00 -10.75
C LYS A 255 -13.93 3.31 -9.69
N ARG A 256 -14.32 4.01 -8.61
CA ARG A 256 -15.21 3.45 -7.56
C ARG A 256 -16.66 3.74 -7.91
N GLU A 257 -17.41 2.73 -8.32
CA GLU A 257 -18.82 2.87 -8.72
C GLU A 257 -19.85 2.49 -7.64
N SER A 258 -19.39 1.89 -6.53
CA SER A 258 -20.17 1.63 -5.32
C SER A 258 -19.35 2.17 -4.14
N TRP A 259 -19.97 2.97 -3.26
CA TRP A 259 -19.29 3.61 -2.12
C TRP A 259 -19.90 3.15 -0.79
N HIS A 260 -19.05 2.56 0.06
CA HIS A 260 -19.47 1.93 1.32
C HIS A 260 -19.42 2.86 2.54
N ARG A 261 -19.22 4.17 2.33
CA ARG A 261 -19.35 5.23 3.35
C ARG A 261 -19.59 6.61 2.72
N PHE A 262 -19.99 7.58 3.54
CA PHE A 262 -20.01 9.00 3.14
C PHE A 262 -18.61 9.48 2.68
N PRO A 263 -18.51 10.41 1.71
CA PRO A 263 -17.28 10.49 0.90
C PRO A 263 -16.06 11.11 1.59
N VAL A 264 -16.29 12.02 2.53
CA VAL A 264 -15.28 12.62 3.42
C VAL A 264 -15.90 12.67 4.81
N ILE A 265 -15.33 11.93 5.77
CA ILE A 265 -15.85 11.84 7.15
C ILE A 265 -14.87 12.38 8.22
N CYS A 266 -13.67 12.79 7.82
CA CYS A 266 -12.67 13.36 8.74
C CYS A 266 -12.59 14.88 8.56
N ASN A 267 -12.42 15.59 9.67
CA ASN A 267 -12.18 17.04 9.67
C ASN A 267 -11.11 17.43 10.69
N SER A 268 -10.66 18.68 10.63
CA SER A 268 -9.57 19.19 11.46
C SER A 268 -9.59 20.71 11.60
N VAL A 269 -9.08 21.22 12.72
CA VAL A 269 -8.98 22.67 13.01
C VAL A 269 -7.61 22.99 13.61
N ALA A 270 -7.05 24.15 13.24
CA ALA A 270 -5.81 24.64 13.85
C ALA A 270 -6.07 25.02 15.32
N LEU A 271 -5.17 24.63 16.22
CA LEU A 271 -5.22 25.02 17.64
C LEU A 271 -4.49 26.35 17.85
N ASP A 272 -4.95 27.38 17.15
CA ASP A 272 -4.35 28.72 17.08
C ASP A 272 -4.78 29.66 18.23
N LYS A 273 -5.56 29.14 19.19
CA LYS A 273 -6.11 29.90 20.33
C LYS A 273 -6.07 29.05 21.60
N ARG A 274 -6.16 29.70 22.77
CA ARG A 274 -6.22 29.05 24.08
C ARG A 274 -7.38 28.05 24.21
N THR A 275 -8.50 28.33 23.55
CA THR A 275 -9.67 27.45 23.44
C THR A 275 -10.06 27.38 21.96
N VAL A 276 -10.22 26.17 21.43
CA VAL A 276 -10.71 25.91 20.07
C VAL A 276 -11.72 24.78 20.11
N GLU A 277 -12.76 24.84 19.28
CA GLU A 277 -13.87 23.87 19.31
C GLU A 277 -14.08 23.23 17.94
N LEU A 278 -14.40 21.94 17.95
CA LEU A 278 -14.64 21.14 16.76
C LEU A 278 -15.72 20.11 17.06
N ALA A 279 -16.63 19.89 16.13
CA ALA A 279 -17.53 18.74 16.13
C ALA A 279 -17.30 17.95 14.84
N ASN A 280 -17.81 16.72 14.78
CA ASN A 280 -17.84 15.94 13.54
C ASN A 280 -19.16 15.15 13.47
N PRO A 281 -19.97 15.30 12.40
CA PRO A 281 -21.25 14.59 12.27
C PRO A 281 -21.14 13.07 12.34
N PHE A 282 -20.01 12.49 11.92
CA PHE A 282 -19.73 11.06 11.95
C PHE A 282 -19.01 10.61 13.23
N GLY A 283 -18.44 11.56 13.97
CA GLY A 283 -17.52 11.27 15.06
C GLY A 283 -16.19 10.67 14.57
N GLY A 284 -15.40 10.14 15.50
CA GLY A 284 -14.14 9.45 15.17
C GLY A 284 -13.07 9.57 16.27
N PRO A 285 -11.98 8.80 16.20
CA PRO A 285 -10.85 8.95 17.11
C PRO A 285 -10.25 10.36 16.97
N ILE A 286 -9.83 10.94 18.11
CA ILE A 286 -9.27 12.28 18.17
C ILE A 286 -7.74 12.18 18.10
N TYR A 287 -7.13 12.99 17.24
CA TYR A 287 -5.69 13.11 17.09
C TYR A 287 -5.25 14.56 17.24
N ILE A 288 -4.02 14.76 17.71
CA ILE A 288 -3.32 16.04 17.62
C ILE A 288 -2.15 15.86 16.66
N ASP A 289 -2.17 16.57 15.54
CA ASP A 289 -1.12 16.61 14.54
C ASP A 289 -0.06 17.63 14.95
N VAL A 290 1.17 17.17 15.13
CA VAL A 290 2.33 18.01 15.48
C VAL A 290 3.15 18.29 14.22
N PRO A 291 3.36 19.56 13.83
CA PRO A 291 4.06 19.87 12.58
C PRO A 291 5.54 19.45 12.63
N GLY A 292 6.13 19.17 11.48
CA GLY A 292 7.55 18.80 11.37
C GLY A 292 8.48 20.00 11.21
N GLY A 293 9.50 20.12 12.07
CA GLY A 293 10.60 21.07 11.87
C GLY A 293 11.36 21.45 13.15
N GLU A 294 12.53 22.07 12.98
CA GLU A 294 13.40 22.52 14.09
C GLU A 294 12.76 23.51 15.06
N LYS A 295 11.66 24.17 14.65
CA LYS A 295 10.89 25.10 15.51
C LYS A 295 10.43 24.44 16.81
N ASN A 296 9.99 23.18 16.75
CA ASN A 296 9.45 22.48 17.90
C ASN A 296 10.54 22.10 18.91
N ALA A 297 11.72 21.72 18.41
CA ALA A 297 12.87 21.25 19.19
C ALA A 297 13.52 22.30 20.12
N LYS A 298 13.06 23.56 20.08
CA LYS A 298 13.58 24.67 20.91
C LYS A 298 12.56 25.21 21.93
N SER A 299 11.39 24.59 22.04
CA SER A 299 10.27 25.13 22.83
C SER A 299 10.05 24.42 24.18
N ARG A 300 10.01 23.08 24.18
CA ARG A 300 9.93 22.16 25.33
C ARG A 300 9.84 20.71 24.84
N ASP A 301 10.09 19.73 25.71
CA ASP A 301 9.97 18.32 25.33
C ASP A 301 8.52 17.88 25.08
N GLN A 302 7.58 18.36 25.91
CA GLN A 302 6.16 17.99 25.84
C GLN A 302 5.23 19.20 26.06
N ILE A 303 4.07 19.17 25.40
CA ILE A 303 2.92 20.07 25.64
C ILE A 303 1.78 19.32 26.29
N ARG A 304 0.85 20.05 26.94
CA ARG A 304 -0.36 19.49 27.54
C ARG A 304 -1.60 20.10 26.89
N VAL A 305 -2.40 19.25 26.23
CA VAL A 305 -3.70 19.62 25.65
C VAL A 305 -4.80 19.01 26.51
N GLU A 306 -5.79 19.79 26.95
CA GLU A 306 -7.02 19.21 27.52
C GLU A 306 -8.10 19.07 26.44
N ILE A 307 -8.73 17.91 26.40
CA ILE A 307 -9.79 17.53 25.47
C ILE A 307 -11.06 17.34 26.30
N VAL A 308 -12.07 18.15 26.05
CA VAL A 308 -13.32 18.23 26.83
C VAL A 308 -14.48 17.70 25.99
N GLY A 309 -15.32 16.84 26.57
CA GLY A 309 -16.53 16.32 25.92
C GLY A 309 -16.32 15.05 25.09
N ALA A 310 -15.08 14.56 24.99
CA ALA A 310 -14.78 13.32 24.30
C ALA A 310 -15.18 12.09 25.13
N VAL A 311 -15.34 10.95 24.46
CA VAL A 311 -15.53 9.63 25.07
C VAL A 311 -14.18 8.89 25.11
N GLU A 312 -13.94 8.06 26.12
CA GLU A 312 -12.72 7.25 26.20
C GLU A 312 -12.71 6.11 25.15
N ALA A 313 -11.56 5.87 24.53
CA ALA A 313 -11.38 4.90 23.43
C ALA A 313 -10.34 3.82 23.76
N PRO A 314 -10.48 2.58 23.25
CA PRO A 314 -9.47 1.55 23.49
C PRO A 314 -8.12 1.94 22.91
N ILE A 315 -7.12 2.09 23.78
CA ILE A 315 -5.76 2.45 23.39
C ILE A 315 -4.73 1.60 24.14
N PHE A 316 -3.85 0.96 23.36
CA PHE A 316 -2.64 0.31 23.84
C PHE A 316 -1.45 1.16 23.44
N ILE A 317 -0.54 1.44 24.38
CA ILE A 317 0.72 2.11 24.09
C ILE A 317 1.85 1.20 24.55
N HIS A 318 2.61 0.68 23.58
CA HIS A 318 3.73 -0.23 23.82
C HIS A 318 4.75 0.39 24.78
N GLY A 319 5.29 -0.42 25.70
CA GLY A 319 6.17 0.01 26.77
C GLY A 319 5.56 0.91 27.85
N LYS A 320 4.29 1.33 27.75
CA LYS A 320 3.66 2.29 28.69
C LYS A 320 2.35 1.82 29.30
N THR A 321 1.47 1.17 28.54
CA THR A 321 0.23 0.59 29.08
C THR A 321 0.56 -0.64 29.92
N THR A 322 0.10 -0.65 31.17
CA THR A 322 0.23 -1.82 32.06
C THR A 322 -0.88 -2.86 31.80
N ARG A 323 -0.68 -4.10 32.26
CA ARG A 323 -1.71 -5.16 32.18
C ARG A 323 -3.03 -4.73 32.81
N ALA A 324 -2.99 -4.19 34.03
CA ALA A 324 -4.19 -3.80 34.77
C ALA A 324 -4.96 -2.66 34.06
N GLU A 325 -4.26 -1.72 33.44
CA GLU A 325 -4.89 -0.72 32.59
C GLU A 325 -5.47 -1.33 31.31
N TRP A 326 -4.78 -2.28 30.69
CA TRP A 326 -5.23 -2.87 29.42
C TRP A 326 -6.56 -3.61 29.56
N GLU A 327 -6.72 -4.42 30.60
CA GLU A 327 -7.97 -5.18 30.82
C GLU A 327 -9.20 -4.25 30.97
N ASN A 328 -9.01 -3.00 31.43
CA ASN A 328 -10.05 -1.98 31.42
C ASN A 328 -10.12 -1.22 30.07
N ARG A 329 -9.00 -0.66 29.61
CA ARG A 329 -8.92 0.19 28.40
C ARG A 329 -9.44 -0.54 27.16
N ARG A 330 -9.17 -1.85 26.99
CA ARG A 330 -9.66 -2.62 25.84
C ARG A 330 -11.19 -2.63 25.72
N LEU A 331 -11.90 -2.47 26.84
CA LEU A 331 -13.36 -2.47 26.93
C LEU A 331 -14.01 -1.08 26.74
N ALA A 332 -13.24 -0.04 26.48
CA ALA A 332 -13.77 1.32 26.36
C ALA A 332 -14.83 1.46 25.23
N PRO A 333 -15.83 2.34 25.41
CA PRO A 333 -17.07 2.31 24.61
C PRO A 333 -16.91 2.75 23.15
N ALA A 334 -15.84 3.44 22.77
CA ALA A 334 -15.64 3.90 21.40
C ALA A 334 -15.58 2.74 20.37
N PRO A 335 -16.14 2.92 19.16
CA PRO A 335 -16.17 1.89 18.11
C PRO A 335 -14.81 1.61 17.46
N TRP A 336 -13.81 2.47 17.66
CA TRP A 336 -12.46 2.36 17.10
C TRP A 336 -11.37 2.36 18.17
N ALA A 337 -10.33 1.58 17.91
CA ALA A 337 -9.21 1.30 18.81
C ALA A 337 -7.87 1.66 18.17
N GLU A 338 -6.90 2.01 19.02
CA GLU A 338 -5.55 2.44 18.65
C GLU A 338 -4.48 1.54 19.30
N MET A 339 -3.72 0.81 18.49
CA MET A 339 -2.53 0.08 18.95
C MET A 339 -1.28 0.88 18.57
N VAL A 340 -0.59 1.45 19.55
CA VAL A 340 0.45 2.49 19.36
C VAL A 340 1.83 1.98 19.76
N SER A 341 2.82 2.13 18.89
CA SER A 341 4.24 2.03 19.21
C SER A 341 5.02 3.23 18.67
N ASP A 342 6.33 3.25 18.89
CA ASP A 342 7.22 4.30 18.39
C ASP A 342 7.43 4.25 16.87
N HIS A 343 7.14 3.10 16.23
CA HIS A 343 7.44 2.82 14.81
C HIS A 343 6.18 2.56 13.97
N MET A 344 5.08 2.10 14.58
CA MET A 344 3.80 1.81 13.91
C MET A 344 2.60 2.19 14.79
N VAL A 345 1.52 2.63 14.16
CA VAL A 345 0.20 2.75 14.81
C VAL A 345 -0.87 2.05 13.98
N VAL A 346 -1.66 1.17 14.59
CA VAL A 346 -2.74 0.43 13.93
C VAL A 346 -4.09 0.92 14.45
N SER A 347 -4.92 1.44 13.54
CA SER A 347 -6.29 1.92 13.80
C SER A 347 -7.30 0.91 13.24
N VAL A 348 -8.10 0.28 14.10
CA VAL A 348 -9.06 -0.78 13.73
C VAL A 348 -10.38 -0.69 14.52
N PRO A 349 -11.47 -1.31 14.06
CA PRO A 349 -12.70 -1.44 14.83
C PRO A 349 -12.46 -2.16 16.17
N SER A 350 -12.97 -1.60 17.27
CA SER A 350 -12.74 -2.08 18.65
C SER A 350 -13.15 -3.53 18.87
N LYS A 351 -14.03 -4.11 18.04
CA LYS A 351 -14.41 -5.53 18.10
C LYS A 351 -13.22 -6.50 17.96
N TYR A 352 -12.16 -6.12 17.24
CA TYR A 352 -10.94 -6.94 17.12
C TYR A 352 -9.96 -6.77 18.30
N ILE A 353 -10.17 -5.75 19.13
CA ILE A 353 -9.26 -5.37 20.23
C ILE A 353 -9.85 -5.69 21.61
N ARG A 354 -11.18 -5.66 21.76
CA ARG A 354 -11.89 -5.89 23.03
C ARG A 354 -11.59 -7.24 23.68
N GLU A 355 -11.10 -8.23 22.92
CA GLU A 355 -10.74 -9.57 23.43
C GLU A 355 -9.23 -9.86 23.38
N LEU A 356 -8.40 -8.96 22.82
CA LEU A 356 -6.96 -9.16 22.65
C LEU A 356 -6.24 -9.17 24.02
N PRO A 357 -5.58 -10.28 24.43
CA PRO A 357 -4.89 -10.36 25.72
C PRO A 357 -3.67 -9.43 25.80
N PHE A 358 -3.31 -8.97 27.00
CA PHE A 358 -2.17 -8.06 27.19
C PHE A 358 -0.84 -8.57 26.61
N ALA A 359 -0.58 -9.88 26.70
CA ALA A 359 0.66 -10.46 26.16
C ALA A 359 0.69 -10.41 24.62
N GLU A 360 -0.42 -10.73 23.97
CA GLU A 360 -0.55 -10.64 22.50
C GLU A 360 -0.53 -9.17 22.03
N ALA A 361 -1.10 -8.24 22.80
CA ALA A 361 -1.00 -6.81 22.52
C ALA A 361 0.45 -6.29 22.58
N GLN A 362 1.26 -6.78 23.55
CA GLN A 362 2.70 -6.51 23.60
C GLN A 362 3.41 -7.12 22.38
N GLU A 363 3.23 -8.42 22.12
CA GLU A 363 3.92 -9.13 21.04
C GLU A 363 3.55 -8.59 19.65
N LEU A 364 2.28 -8.24 19.43
CA LEU A 364 1.80 -7.61 18.20
C LEU A 364 2.54 -6.31 17.90
N MET A 365 2.63 -5.40 18.88
CA MET A 365 3.27 -4.11 18.66
C MET A 365 4.80 -4.18 18.67
N THR A 366 5.41 -5.19 19.31
CA THR A 366 6.82 -5.54 19.06
C THR A 366 7.01 -6.02 17.62
N THR A 367 6.18 -6.95 17.12
CA THR A 367 6.26 -7.48 15.75
C THR A 367 6.10 -6.38 14.70
N TRP A 368 5.22 -5.40 14.96
CA TRP A 368 5.09 -4.22 14.10
C TRP A 368 6.28 -3.25 14.17
N MET A 369 6.97 -3.15 15.31
CA MET A 369 8.25 -2.43 15.37
C MET A 369 9.30 -3.16 14.55
N GLU A 370 9.52 -4.45 14.81
CA GLU A 370 10.47 -5.31 14.08
C GLU A 370 10.22 -5.27 12.55
N THR A 371 8.95 -5.21 12.11
CA THR A 371 8.59 -5.07 10.68
C THR A 371 9.02 -3.73 10.10
N VAL A 372 8.81 -2.62 10.82
CA VAL A 372 9.22 -1.27 10.35
C VAL A 372 10.74 -1.12 10.43
N ASP A 373 11.37 -1.62 11.48
CA ASP A 373 12.83 -1.65 11.66
C ASP A 373 13.50 -2.47 10.54
N ALA A 374 12.88 -3.56 10.08
CA ALA A 374 13.34 -4.33 8.93
C ALA A 374 13.26 -3.52 7.62
N CYS A 375 12.20 -2.73 7.42
CA CYS A 375 12.09 -1.82 6.28
C CYS A 375 13.13 -0.68 6.34
N ASP A 376 13.27 -0.01 7.48
CA ASP A 376 14.26 1.04 7.70
C ASP A 376 15.69 0.54 7.51
N TRP A 377 16.02 -0.62 8.07
CA TRP A 377 17.33 -1.26 7.91
C TRP A 377 17.65 -1.47 6.44
N LEU A 378 16.75 -2.12 5.68
CA LEU A 378 16.99 -2.41 4.26
C LEU A 378 17.09 -1.12 3.45
N ALA A 379 16.27 -0.10 3.76
CA ALA A 379 16.31 1.21 3.13
C ALA A 379 17.57 2.04 3.46
N ALA A 380 18.41 1.55 4.39
CA ALA A 380 19.51 2.28 5.02
C ALA A 380 19.06 3.61 5.65
N TRP A 381 17.88 3.63 6.27
CA TRP A 381 17.38 4.79 7.00
C TRP A 381 17.95 4.83 8.42
N GLY A 382 18.23 6.04 8.89
CA GLY A 382 18.62 6.32 10.27
C GLY A 382 17.41 6.56 11.17
N THR A 383 17.50 7.55 12.06
CA THR A 383 16.43 7.86 13.01
C THR A 383 15.12 8.28 12.32
N ARG A 384 14.04 7.50 12.53
CA ARG A 384 12.68 7.85 12.13
C ARG A 384 12.22 9.19 12.75
N ARG A 385 11.40 9.95 12.02
CA ARG A 385 10.75 11.20 12.53
C ARG A 385 9.34 10.97 13.11
N SER A 386 8.73 9.84 12.79
CA SER A 386 7.38 9.44 13.18
C SER A 386 7.17 7.95 12.95
N ALA A 387 6.24 7.36 13.70
CA ALA A 387 5.66 6.06 13.36
C ALA A 387 5.00 6.10 11.97
N GLU A 388 4.92 4.94 11.31
CA GLU A 388 3.93 4.68 10.27
C GLU A 388 2.52 4.54 10.87
N ARG A 389 1.49 4.52 10.02
CA ARG A 389 0.12 4.27 10.46
C ARG A 389 -0.65 3.43 9.45
N VAL A 390 -1.32 2.38 9.92
CA VAL A 390 -2.30 1.58 9.14
C VAL A 390 -3.71 1.89 9.64
N VAL A 391 -4.64 2.14 8.72
CA VAL A 391 -6.06 2.36 8.99
C VAL A 391 -6.88 1.42 8.11
N SER A 392 -7.75 0.62 8.69
CA SER A 392 -8.81 -0.04 7.93
C SER A 392 -9.95 0.93 7.64
N ASP A 393 -10.55 0.92 6.46
CA ASP A 393 -11.66 1.79 6.04
C ASP A 393 -12.76 0.97 5.35
N ALA A 394 -14.00 1.46 5.38
CA ALA A 394 -15.10 0.90 4.59
C ALA A 394 -14.91 1.19 3.09
N GLU A 395 -14.31 2.33 2.72
CA GLU A 395 -13.99 2.67 1.34
C GLU A 395 -12.66 3.40 1.22
N ILE A 396 -11.82 2.98 0.28
CA ILE A 396 -10.52 3.60 -0.01
C ILE A 396 -10.46 4.07 -1.47
N SER A 397 -9.75 5.16 -1.76
CA SER A 397 -9.76 5.81 -3.08
C SER A 397 -9.19 4.96 -4.22
N ILE A 398 -8.26 4.03 -3.93
CA ILE A 398 -7.61 3.18 -4.93
C ILE A 398 -7.21 1.80 -4.36
N GLY A 399 -7.09 0.78 -5.23
CA GLY A 399 -6.56 -0.54 -4.87
C GLY A 399 -7.48 -1.42 -4.00
N TRP A 400 -6.89 -2.45 -3.41
CA TRP A 400 -7.43 -3.17 -2.23
C TRP A 400 -6.80 -2.66 -0.92
N MET A 401 -5.58 -2.15 -1.06
CA MET A 401 -4.86 -1.37 -0.08
C MET A 401 -4.09 -0.28 -0.85
N HIS A 402 -3.64 0.76 -0.17
CA HIS A 402 -2.60 1.65 -0.69
C HIS A 402 -1.81 2.37 0.41
N SER A 403 -0.59 2.74 0.04
CA SER A 403 0.41 3.43 0.85
C SER A 403 0.12 4.92 1.08
N GLY A 404 1.02 5.58 1.81
CA GLY A 404 0.89 6.95 2.30
C GLY A 404 0.84 7.01 3.83
N TYR A 405 0.34 8.12 4.37
CA TYR A 405 0.12 8.29 5.81
C TYR A 405 -1.32 8.77 6.08
N PRO A 406 -2.22 7.91 6.59
CA PRO A 406 -2.01 6.48 6.84
C PRO A 406 -1.98 5.64 5.55
N ILE A 407 -1.37 4.46 5.64
CA ILE A 407 -1.64 3.31 4.76
C ILE A 407 -3.11 2.92 5.00
N LYS A 408 -3.90 2.71 3.93
CA LYS A 408 -5.32 2.32 4.05
C LYS A 408 -5.62 0.97 3.43
N CYS A 409 -6.33 0.11 4.15
CA CYS A 409 -6.87 -1.17 3.66
C CYS A 409 -8.39 -1.23 3.83
N TYR A 410 -9.08 -2.15 3.15
CA TYR A 410 -10.47 -2.44 3.47
C TYR A 410 -10.64 -3.09 4.87
N LEU A 411 -11.84 -2.97 5.46
CA LEU A 411 -12.22 -3.57 6.74
C LEU A 411 -11.91 -5.08 6.86
N ASP A 412 -11.99 -5.83 5.77
CA ASP A 412 -11.68 -7.28 5.76
C ASP A 412 -10.23 -7.59 6.17
N SER A 413 -9.31 -6.66 5.94
CA SER A 413 -7.90 -6.75 6.33
C SER A 413 -7.63 -6.27 7.77
N ALA A 414 -8.60 -5.64 8.45
CA ALA A 414 -8.44 -5.13 9.82
C ALA A 414 -8.10 -6.24 10.83
N LYS A 415 -8.70 -7.42 10.68
CA LYS A 415 -8.42 -8.60 11.52
C LYS A 415 -6.98 -9.09 11.37
N ASP A 416 -6.39 -8.94 10.18
CA ASP A 416 -5.04 -9.41 9.87
C ASP A 416 -3.97 -8.46 10.41
N SER A 417 -4.26 -7.15 10.52
CA SER A 417 -3.31 -6.17 11.06
C SER A 417 -3.10 -6.30 12.57
N VAL A 418 -3.97 -7.04 13.26
CA VAL A 418 -3.88 -7.32 14.71
C VAL A 418 -3.68 -8.80 15.05
N ASN A 419 -3.48 -9.66 14.04
CA ASN A 419 -3.20 -11.08 14.23
C ASN A 419 -1.69 -11.34 14.25
N VAL A 420 -1.09 -11.23 15.45
CA VAL A 420 0.37 -11.41 15.64
C VAL A 420 0.86 -12.78 15.16
N ARG A 421 0.09 -13.86 15.41
CA ARG A 421 0.44 -15.20 14.91
C ARG A 421 0.54 -15.21 13.38
N LYS A 422 -0.45 -14.65 12.68
CA LYS A 422 -0.43 -14.57 11.21
C LYS A 422 0.81 -13.84 10.71
N LEU A 423 1.11 -12.65 11.24
CA LEU A 423 2.30 -11.89 10.87
C LEU A 423 3.60 -12.69 11.04
N LYS A 424 3.71 -13.48 12.12
CA LYS A 424 4.93 -14.25 12.45
C LYS A 424 5.05 -15.63 11.79
N THR A 425 3.96 -16.24 11.29
CA THR A 425 4.02 -17.60 10.69
C THR A 425 3.56 -17.69 9.24
N GLU A 426 2.66 -16.81 8.82
CA GLU A 426 2.13 -16.74 7.45
C GLU A 426 2.68 -15.53 6.69
N GLY A 427 2.81 -14.40 7.40
CA GLY A 427 3.10 -13.08 6.87
C GLY A 427 1.86 -12.37 6.31
N ASN A 428 2.04 -11.11 5.95
CA ASN A 428 1.04 -10.36 5.20
C ASN A 428 1.72 -9.52 4.12
N TRP A 429 1.81 -10.11 2.91
CA TRP A 429 2.44 -9.47 1.75
C TRP A 429 1.89 -8.06 1.50
N GLY A 430 0.59 -7.85 1.66
CA GLY A 430 -0.05 -6.55 1.45
C GLY A 430 0.50 -5.47 2.37
N PHE A 431 0.50 -5.68 3.69
CA PHE A 431 1.02 -4.66 4.61
C PHE A 431 2.52 -4.40 4.42
N TYR A 432 3.30 -5.44 4.08
CA TYR A 432 4.73 -5.28 3.81
C TYR A 432 4.99 -4.56 2.46
N HIS A 433 4.12 -4.73 1.48
CA HIS A 433 4.15 -4.05 0.18
C HIS A 433 3.85 -2.54 0.31
N GLU A 434 2.85 -2.15 1.10
CA GLU A 434 2.57 -0.73 1.35
C GLU A 434 3.63 -0.05 2.23
N LEU A 435 4.18 -0.78 3.21
CA LEU A 435 5.38 -0.34 3.92
C LEU A 435 6.55 -0.18 2.93
N GLY A 436 6.73 -1.10 1.99
CA GLY A 436 7.74 -1.02 0.94
C GLY A 436 7.62 0.22 0.06
N HIS A 437 6.39 0.66 -0.26
CA HIS A 437 6.16 1.96 -0.92
C HIS A 437 6.56 3.14 -0.03
N ASN A 438 6.22 3.13 1.26
CA ASN A 438 6.62 4.21 2.17
C ASN A 438 8.15 4.32 2.34
N HIS A 439 8.92 3.25 2.06
CA HIS A 439 10.40 3.23 2.09
C HIS A 439 11.07 3.26 0.70
N GLN A 440 10.31 3.45 -0.39
CA GLN A 440 10.86 3.54 -1.77
C GLN A 440 11.71 4.81 -2.00
N SER A 441 12.65 4.72 -2.94
CA SER A 441 13.50 5.84 -3.35
C SER A 441 13.71 5.92 -4.86
N SER A 442 13.48 7.09 -5.44
CA SER A 442 13.69 7.39 -6.87
C SER A 442 15.15 7.27 -7.34
N LEU A 443 16.09 7.00 -6.42
CA LEU A 443 17.48 6.65 -6.71
C LEU A 443 17.65 5.26 -7.35
N TRP A 444 16.73 4.32 -7.04
CA TRP A 444 16.75 2.92 -7.50
C TRP A 444 15.38 2.40 -7.96
N THR A 445 14.29 3.15 -7.76
CA THR A 445 13.01 2.94 -8.44
C THR A 445 13.03 3.61 -9.83
N TYR A 446 12.88 2.80 -10.88
CA TYR A 446 12.85 3.21 -12.29
C TYR A 446 11.41 3.39 -12.83
N SER A 447 11.25 3.90 -14.04
CA SER A 447 9.97 3.86 -14.76
C SER A 447 9.45 2.41 -14.87
N GLY A 448 8.19 2.20 -14.48
CA GLY A 448 7.56 0.88 -14.39
C GLY A 448 7.97 0.02 -13.18
N TYR A 449 8.89 0.48 -12.31
CA TYR A 449 9.40 -0.28 -11.16
C TYR A 449 8.77 0.15 -9.81
N THR A 450 7.73 0.98 -9.83
CA THR A 450 6.94 1.37 -8.65
C THR A 450 6.34 0.15 -7.95
N GLU A 451 5.84 -0.82 -8.71
CA GLU A 451 5.30 -2.09 -8.18
C GLU A 451 6.35 -3.20 -8.03
N VAL A 452 7.63 -2.86 -8.19
CA VAL A 452 8.74 -3.82 -8.18
C VAL A 452 9.62 -3.61 -6.95
N THR A 453 10.08 -2.38 -6.75
CA THR A 453 11.13 -2.09 -5.76
C THR A 453 10.59 -1.93 -4.33
N ASN A 454 9.29 -1.68 -4.17
CA ASN A 454 8.56 -1.86 -2.91
C ASN A 454 8.59 -3.33 -2.45
N ASN A 455 8.46 -4.28 -3.38
CA ASN A 455 8.40 -5.70 -3.07
C ASN A 455 9.74 -6.31 -2.63
N LEU A 456 10.85 -5.57 -2.69
CA LEU A 456 12.11 -5.94 -2.01
C LEU A 456 11.92 -5.92 -0.48
N PHE A 457 11.17 -4.95 0.04
CA PHE A 457 10.80 -4.90 1.47
C PHE A 457 9.78 -5.98 1.82
N SER A 458 8.82 -6.29 0.92
CA SER A 458 7.91 -7.43 1.09
C SER A 458 8.68 -8.74 1.29
N LEU A 459 9.60 -9.06 0.38
CA LEU A 459 10.45 -10.25 0.48
C LEU A 459 11.28 -10.27 1.78
N TYR A 460 11.90 -9.15 2.15
CA TYR A 460 12.69 -9.06 3.37
C TYR A 460 11.84 -9.27 4.64
N CYS A 461 10.64 -8.71 4.70
CA CYS A 461 9.72 -8.89 5.83
C CYS A 461 9.16 -10.32 5.89
N MET A 462 8.82 -10.95 4.75
CA MET A 462 8.40 -12.35 4.73
C MET A 462 9.52 -13.28 5.23
N GLU A 463 10.79 -12.99 4.93
CA GLU A 463 11.93 -13.74 5.48
C GLU A 463 12.15 -13.46 6.97
N LYS A 464 12.29 -12.18 7.36
CA LYS A 464 12.71 -11.79 8.73
C LYS A 464 11.62 -11.88 9.78
N ILE A 465 10.40 -11.48 9.46
CA ILE A 465 9.27 -11.42 10.41
C ILE A 465 8.46 -12.71 10.37
N SER A 466 8.24 -13.26 9.16
CA SER A 466 7.33 -14.38 8.93
C SER A 466 8.02 -15.74 8.72
N GLY A 467 9.35 -15.78 8.81
CA GLY A 467 10.15 -17.00 8.75
C GLY A 467 10.09 -17.76 7.42
N LYS A 468 9.69 -17.11 6.32
CA LYS A 468 9.65 -17.71 4.98
C LYS A 468 11.05 -17.85 4.40
N LYS A 469 11.24 -18.75 3.44
CA LYS A 469 12.51 -18.76 2.67
C LYS A 469 12.53 -17.56 1.72
N LEU A 470 13.73 -17.10 1.37
CA LEU A 470 13.92 -16.08 0.35
C LEU A 470 13.18 -16.46 -0.95
N GLY A 471 12.29 -15.59 -1.41
CA GLY A 471 11.47 -15.79 -2.62
C GLY A 471 10.16 -16.53 -2.41
N GLU A 472 9.82 -16.94 -1.18
CA GLU A 472 8.47 -17.40 -0.83
C GLU A 472 7.58 -16.23 -0.40
N GLY A 473 6.26 -16.45 -0.38
CA GLY A 473 5.29 -15.55 0.27
C GLY A 473 4.31 -14.82 -0.67
N HIS A 474 4.62 -14.71 -1.96
CA HIS A 474 3.72 -14.16 -2.99
C HIS A 474 3.10 -15.22 -3.92
N GLY A 475 3.32 -16.51 -3.64
CA GLY A 475 2.68 -17.63 -4.33
C GLY A 475 3.38 -18.13 -5.61
N GLU A 476 4.49 -17.53 -6.01
CA GLU A 476 5.23 -17.83 -7.26
C GLU A 476 6.71 -18.09 -6.97
N ASP A 477 7.43 -18.80 -7.84
CA ASP A 477 8.87 -19.09 -7.68
C ASP A 477 9.74 -18.04 -8.40
N LEU A 478 10.46 -17.19 -7.64
CA LEU A 478 11.36 -16.18 -8.21
C LEU A 478 12.59 -16.75 -8.93
N ALA A 479 13.02 -17.99 -8.66
CA ALA A 479 14.09 -18.62 -9.44
C ALA A 479 13.60 -18.96 -10.85
N VAL A 480 12.34 -19.41 -10.97
CA VAL A 480 11.68 -19.66 -12.26
C VAL A 480 11.40 -18.35 -12.99
N MET A 481 10.79 -17.37 -12.33
CA MET A 481 10.51 -16.06 -12.95
C MET A 481 11.79 -15.31 -13.36
N ALA A 482 12.91 -15.49 -12.66
CA ALA A 482 14.20 -14.94 -13.07
C ALA A 482 14.74 -15.63 -14.33
N ALA A 483 14.54 -16.95 -14.46
CA ALA A 483 14.88 -17.67 -15.69
C ALA A 483 14.01 -17.21 -16.86
N GLU A 484 12.69 -17.11 -16.68
CA GLU A 484 11.75 -16.64 -17.72
C GLU A 484 12.04 -15.21 -18.17
N MET A 485 12.25 -14.30 -17.20
CA MET A 485 12.65 -12.90 -17.46
C MET A 485 13.98 -12.78 -18.21
N ALA A 486 14.92 -13.71 -18.03
CA ALA A 486 16.17 -13.77 -18.79
C ALA A 486 16.02 -14.42 -20.17
N LEU A 487 15.03 -15.30 -20.37
CA LEU A 487 14.75 -15.94 -21.65
C LEU A 487 13.99 -15.03 -22.62
N ASP A 488 13.03 -14.23 -22.13
CA ASP A 488 12.38 -13.19 -22.93
C ASP A 488 12.08 -11.91 -22.10
N PRO A 489 13.09 -11.02 -21.95
CA PRO A 489 12.92 -9.75 -21.25
C PRO A 489 11.80 -8.86 -21.80
N LYS A 490 11.29 -9.10 -23.03
CA LYS A 490 10.22 -8.29 -23.64
C LYS A 490 8.83 -8.82 -23.30
N ALA A 491 8.64 -10.15 -23.33
CA ALA A 491 7.39 -10.78 -22.94
C ALA A 491 7.06 -10.49 -21.46
N HIS A 492 8.07 -10.53 -20.60
CA HIS A 492 7.92 -10.40 -19.15
C HIS A 492 8.06 -8.95 -18.62
N ALA A 493 8.36 -7.97 -19.49
CA ALA A 493 8.61 -6.56 -19.14
C ALA A 493 7.47 -5.84 -18.37
N ALA A 494 6.24 -6.36 -18.46
CA ALA A 494 5.07 -5.78 -17.81
C ALA A 494 4.66 -6.49 -16.49
N SER A 495 5.37 -7.54 -16.08
CA SER A 495 5.04 -8.32 -14.86
C SER A 495 5.93 -7.88 -13.68
N PRO A 496 5.38 -7.28 -12.61
CA PRO A 496 6.20 -6.78 -11.51
C PRO A 496 7.01 -7.87 -10.79
N PHE A 497 6.49 -9.10 -10.70
CA PHE A 497 7.20 -10.23 -10.10
C PHE A 497 8.38 -10.74 -10.93
N HIS A 498 8.27 -10.72 -12.27
CA HIS A 498 9.42 -11.01 -13.15
C HIS A 498 10.50 -9.93 -13.04
N LEU A 499 10.08 -8.66 -12.92
CA LEU A 499 11.00 -7.56 -12.67
C LEU A 499 11.63 -7.63 -11.26
N LEU A 500 10.92 -8.18 -10.26
CA LEU A 500 11.45 -8.42 -8.91
C LEU A 500 12.44 -9.61 -8.89
N ALA A 501 12.19 -10.63 -9.69
CA ALA A 501 13.02 -11.83 -9.78
C ALA A 501 14.48 -11.52 -10.21
N GLN A 502 14.72 -10.41 -10.91
CA GLN A 502 16.06 -9.90 -11.26
C GLN A 502 16.97 -9.65 -10.04
N TYR A 503 16.40 -9.48 -8.84
CA TYR A 503 17.15 -9.24 -7.60
C TYR A 503 17.37 -10.54 -6.80
N TYR A 504 16.67 -11.63 -7.14
CA TYR A 504 16.62 -12.86 -6.35
C TYR A 504 17.99 -13.53 -6.18
N PHE A 505 18.68 -13.83 -7.28
CA PHE A 505 19.93 -14.59 -7.20
C PHE A 505 21.10 -13.82 -6.54
N PRO A 506 21.30 -12.50 -6.79
CA PRO A 506 22.28 -11.72 -6.04
C PRO A 506 22.01 -11.71 -4.53
N VAL A 507 20.76 -11.47 -4.10
CA VAL A 507 20.39 -11.52 -2.67
C VAL A 507 20.59 -12.92 -2.09
N LYS A 508 20.28 -13.99 -2.85
CA LYS A 508 20.49 -15.38 -2.45
C LYS A 508 21.97 -15.76 -2.26
N GLN A 509 22.86 -15.15 -3.04
CA GLN A 509 24.29 -15.46 -3.03
C GLN A 509 25.11 -14.58 -2.08
N PHE A 510 24.77 -13.29 -1.97
CA PHE A 510 25.56 -12.28 -1.26
C PHE A 510 24.81 -11.66 -0.06
N GLY A 511 23.58 -12.09 0.19
CA GLY A 511 22.76 -11.64 1.31
C GLY A 511 22.17 -10.24 1.13
N TRP A 512 21.10 -9.98 1.88
CA TRP A 512 20.41 -8.70 1.92
C TRP A 512 21.30 -7.51 2.30
N GLN A 513 22.36 -7.75 3.08
CA GLN A 513 23.29 -6.68 3.49
C GLN A 513 23.92 -5.99 2.27
N SER A 514 24.33 -6.73 1.25
CA SER A 514 24.92 -6.14 0.04
C SER A 514 23.97 -5.18 -0.70
N LEU A 515 22.65 -5.43 -0.64
CA LEU A 515 21.62 -4.57 -1.22
C LEU A 515 21.33 -3.35 -0.33
N ARG A 516 21.31 -3.54 0.99
CA ARG A 516 21.22 -2.48 2.01
C ARG A 516 22.39 -1.49 1.90
N ASP A 517 23.62 -2.01 1.80
CA ASP A 517 24.83 -1.20 1.68
C ASP A 517 24.85 -0.48 0.30
N THR A 518 24.34 -1.12 -0.75
CA THR A 518 24.09 -0.46 -2.05
C THR A 518 23.11 0.71 -1.93
N PHE A 519 22.00 0.55 -1.20
CA PHE A 519 21.04 1.64 -0.97
C PHE A 519 21.62 2.79 -0.13
N GLU A 520 22.52 2.51 0.82
CA GLU A 520 23.29 3.51 1.58
C GLU A 520 24.23 4.31 0.65
N THR A 521 25.11 3.61 -0.08
CA THR A 521 26.06 4.23 -1.03
C THR A 521 25.34 5.07 -2.10
N LEU A 522 24.16 4.66 -2.54
CA LEU A 522 23.32 5.44 -3.47
C LEU A 522 22.71 6.69 -2.81
N SER A 523 22.28 6.58 -1.55
CA SER A 523 21.70 7.70 -0.78
C SER A 523 22.74 8.78 -0.44
N ASP A 524 24.03 8.42 -0.40
CA ASP A 524 25.16 9.34 -0.19
C ASP A 524 25.70 10.00 -1.48
N ARG A 525 25.04 9.81 -2.64
CA ARG A 525 25.44 10.37 -3.93
C ARG A 525 25.54 11.90 -3.94
N ARG A 526 26.78 12.39 -3.81
CA ARG A 526 27.14 13.81 -3.84
C ARG A 526 26.88 14.50 -5.19
N ASP A 527 26.71 13.77 -6.30
CA ASP A 527 26.30 14.37 -7.58
C ASP A 527 24.82 14.79 -7.54
N ILE A 528 23.94 13.93 -7.03
CA ILE A 528 22.52 14.26 -6.82
C ILE A 528 22.36 15.34 -5.74
N ARG A 529 23.05 15.25 -4.59
CA ARG A 529 23.02 16.32 -3.56
C ARG A 529 23.50 17.67 -4.10
N LYS A 530 24.43 17.69 -5.07
CA LYS A 530 24.84 18.92 -5.77
C LYS A 530 23.79 19.40 -6.78
N ALA A 531 23.15 18.51 -7.52
CA ALA A 531 22.08 18.87 -8.47
C ALA A 531 20.85 19.43 -7.74
N ASP A 532 20.42 18.78 -6.66
CA ASP A 532 19.34 19.24 -5.76
C ASP A 532 19.71 20.57 -5.08
N GLY A 533 20.98 20.74 -4.68
CA GLY A 533 21.52 22.02 -4.22
C GLY A 533 21.55 23.11 -5.29
N LEU A 534 21.72 22.76 -6.57
CA LEU A 534 21.68 23.70 -7.70
C LEU A 534 20.25 24.11 -8.03
N VAL A 535 19.30 23.16 -7.99
CA VAL A 535 17.85 23.41 -8.05
C VAL A 535 17.44 24.36 -6.93
N ARG A 536 17.86 24.09 -5.69
CA ARG A 536 17.60 24.95 -4.52
C ARG A 536 18.23 26.34 -4.64
N LYS A 537 19.41 26.45 -5.28
CA LYS A 537 20.05 27.74 -5.56
C LYS A 537 19.33 28.53 -6.65
N ASN A 538 18.78 27.87 -7.66
CA ASN A 538 18.18 28.52 -8.84
C ASN A 538 16.67 28.79 -8.70
N LEU A 539 15.96 27.99 -7.89
CA LEU A 539 14.50 28.04 -7.71
C LEU A 539 14.06 28.24 -6.25
N GLY A 540 14.98 28.21 -5.27
CA GLY A 540 14.67 28.36 -3.84
C GLY A 540 14.09 27.09 -3.16
N LEU A 541 13.89 26.02 -3.92
CA LEU A 541 13.09 24.84 -3.56
C LEU A 541 13.92 23.55 -3.57
N ALA A 542 13.51 22.54 -2.80
CA ALA A 542 14.08 21.19 -2.93
C ALA A 542 13.46 20.46 -4.13
N GLY A 543 14.16 19.49 -4.74
CA GLY A 543 13.71 18.76 -5.93
C GLY A 543 12.33 18.11 -5.79
N ARG A 544 12.06 17.46 -4.64
CA ARG A 544 10.74 16.90 -4.31
C ARG A 544 9.61 17.95 -4.17
N GLU A 545 9.96 19.23 -4.02
CA GLU A 545 8.99 20.32 -4.04
C GLU A 545 8.81 20.88 -5.47
N VAL A 546 9.83 20.78 -6.32
CA VAL A 546 9.73 21.09 -7.76
C VAL A 546 8.86 20.06 -8.49
N GLU A 547 8.95 18.77 -8.13
CA GLU A 547 8.05 17.72 -8.64
C GLU A 547 6.59 18.01 -8.28
N LYS A 548 6.30 18.34 -7.02
CA LYS A 548 4.96 18.78 -6.58
C LYS A 548 4.50 20.07 -7.28
N GLN A 549 5.40 21.03 -7.53
CA GLN A 549 5.05 22.24 -8.26
C GLN A 549 4.71 21.95 -9.72
N GLN A 550 5.42 21.03 -10.38
CA GLN A 550 5.04 20.57 -11.70
C GLN A 550 3.63 19.94 -11.68
N GLU A 551 3.35 19.03 -10.74
CA GLU A 551 1.99 18.50 -10.55
C GLU A 551 0.94 19.58 -10.26
N ALA A 552 1.27 20.60 -9.46
CA ALA A 552 0.36 21.67 -9.11
C ALA A 552 0.05 22.57 -10.32
N LEU A 553 1.07 22.88 -11.14
CA LEU A 553 0.91 23.61 -12.40
C LEU A 553 0.11 22.81 -13.41
N ASP A 554 0.36 21.50 -13.55
CA ASP A 554 -0.43 20.63 -14.43
C ASP A 554 -1.90 20.54 -13.99
N LYS A 555 -2.17 20.53 -12.66
CA LYS A 555 -3.53 20.61 -12.09
C LYS A 555 -4.19 21.98 -12.34
N GLU A 556 -3.47 23.08 -12.14
CA GLU A 556 -3.95 24.45 -12.40
C GLU A 556 -4.26 24.67 -13.88
N LYS A 557 -3.39 24.18 -14.78
CA LYS A 557 -3.56 24.15 -16.23
C LYS A 557 -4.85 23.43 -16.63
N HIS A 558 -5.10 22.23 -16.10
CA HIS A 558 -6.35 21.51 -16.32
C HIS A 558 -7.58 22.19 -15.69
N GLU A 559 -7.44 23.07 -14.70
CA GLU A 559 -8.51 23.96 -14.26
C GLU A 559 -8.75 25.14 -15.19
N LEU A 560 -7.68 25.75 -15.71
CA LEU A 560 -7.77 26.89 -16.62
C LEU A 560 -8.34 26.49 -17.98
N GLU A 561 -7.98 25.31 -18.50
CA GLU A 561 -8.63 24.71 -19.68
C GLU A 561 -10.14 24.51 -19.46
N ARG A 562 -10.55 24.08 -18.26
CA ARG A 562 -11.97 23.98 -17.87
C ARG A 562 -12.62 25.36 -17.77
N LYS A 563 -11.97 26.35 -17.16
CA LYS A 563 -12.46 27.74 -17.03
C LYS A 563 -12.64 28.39 -18.42
N ILE A 564 -11.67 28.26 -19.33
CA ILE A 564 -11.77 28.72 -20.74
C ILE A 564 -12.96 28.06 -21.45
N LYS A 565 -13.12 26.74 -21.30
CA LYS A 565 -14.23 25.98 -21.92
C LYS A 565 -15.61 26.36 -21.37
N THR A 566 -15.69 26.81 -20.12
CA THR A 566 -16.92 27.36 -19.52
C THR A 566 -17.16 28.81 -19.95
N ALA A 567 -16.15 29.68 -19.91
CA ALA A 567 -16.24 31.07 -20.35
C ALA A 567 -16.69 31.19 -21.82
N LEU A 568 -16.21 30.30 -22.69
CA LEU A 568 -16.65 30.18 -24.10
C LEU A 568 -18.12 29.76 -24.25
N ARG A 569 -18.67 28.98 -23.32
CA ARG A 569 -20.10 28.59 -23.31
C ARG A 569 -20.99 29.72 -22.79
N GLU A 570 -20.49 30.47 -21.81
CA GLU A 570 -21.21 31.56 -21.13
C GLU A 570 -21.01 32.93 -21.80
N LYS A 571 -20.18 33.02 -22.85
CA LYS A 571 -19.78 34.26 -23.55
C LYS A 571 -19.12 35.30 -22.63
N LYS A 572 -18.32 34.83 -21.66
CA LYS A 572 -17.56 35.69 -20.74
C LYS A 572 -16.14 35.90 -21.25
N ASP A 573 -16.00 36.81 -22.22
CA ASP A 573 -14.71 37.05 -22.89
C ASP A 573 -13.62 37.56 -21.92
N ALA A 574 -13.98 38.29 -20.86
CA ALA A 574 -13.04 38.72 -19.82
C ALA A 574 -12.45 37.53 -19.04
N ASP A 575 -13.29 36.61 -18.55
CA ASP A 575 -12.87 35.40 -17.83
C ASP A 575 -11.99 34.50 -18.72
N LYS A 576 -12.32 34.41 -20.01
CA LYS A 576 -11.51 33.70 -21.01
C LYS A 576 -10.12 34.31 -21.12
N VAL A 577 -10.01 35.63 -21.33
CA VAL A 577 -8.73 36.33 -21.47
C VAL A 577 -7.89 36.24 -20.20
N ALA A 578 -8.51 36.32 -19.01
CA ALA A 578 -7.81 36.15 -17.74
C ALA A 578 -7.24 34.72 -17.58
N ALA A 579 -8.00 33.69 -17.96
CA ALA A 579 -7.54 32.31 -17.89
C ALA A 579 -6.44 32.00 -18.94
N GLU A 580 -6.56 32.54 -20.16
CA GLU A 580 -5.53 32.45 -21.20
C GLU A 580 -4.23 33.18 -20.79
N ALA A 581 -4.33 34.30 -20.08
CA ALA A 581 -3.17 34.99 -19.51
C ALA A 581 -2.46 34.18 -18.43
N ARG A 582 -3.18 33.56 -17.47
CA ARG A 582 -2.54 32.68 -16.47
C ARG A 582 -1.91 31.44 -17.11
N MET A 583 -2.54 30.83 -18.12
CA MET A 583 -1.94 29.75 -18.92
C MET A 583 -0.60 30.17 -19.55
N ALA A 584 -0.48 31.42 -20.01
CA ALA A 584 0.76 31.94 -20.59
C ALA A 584 1.87 32.18 -19.56
N GLU A 585 1.54 32.49 -18.30
CA GLU A 585 2.54 32.54 -17.21
C GLU A 585 2.94 31.14 -16.73
N ILE A 586 1.98 30.21 -16.57
CA ILE A 586 2.25 28.79 -16.27
C ILE A 586 3.22 28.20 -17.30
N ALA A 587 3.05 28.49 -18.60
CA ALA A 587 3.98 28.03 -19.63
C ALA A 587 5.42 28.56 -19.47
N LYS A 588 5.62 29.71 -18.80
CA LYS A 588 6.96 30.24 -18.45
C LYS A 588 7.51 29.62 -17.17
N GLU A 589 6.65 29.34 -16.20
CA GLU A 589 6.97 28.60 -14.96
C GLU A 589 7.40 27.17 -15.29
N GLU A 590 6.58 26.44 -16.06
CA GLU A 590 6.91 25.13 -16.67
C GLU A 590 8.23 25.17 -17.43
N LYS A 591 8.48 26.20 -18.26
CA LYS A 591 9.73 26.30 -19.03
C LYS A 591 10.95 26.37 -18.11
N LYS A 592 10.93 27.21 -17.06
CA LYS A 592 12.04 27.34 -16.10
C LYS A 592 12.26 26.04 -15.33
N ILE A 593 11.18 25.40 -14.88
CA ILE A 593 11.21 24.09 -14.21
C ILE A 593 11.82 23.04 -15.15
N LYS A 594 11.37 22.98 -16.40
CA LYS A 594 11.83 22.03 -17.43
C LYS A 594 13.27 22.26 -17.89
N GLU A 595 13.77 23.50 -17.86
CA GLU A 595 15.18 23.81 -18.11
C GLU A 595 16.07 23.37 -16.93
N ALA A 596 15.63 23.57 -15.68
CA ALA A 596 16.33 23.06 -14.49
C ALA A 596 16.31 21.52 -14.43
N LEU A 597 15.15 20.89 -14.63
CA LEU A 597 14.98 19.44 -14.71
C LEU A 597 15.70 18.84 -15.92
N GLY A 598 15.84 19.57 -17.03
CA GLY A 598 16.58 19.12 -18.21
C GLY A 598 18.08 18.90 -17.97
N ALA A 599 18.67 19.66 -17.04
CA ALA A 599 20.03 19.43 -16.56
C ALA A 599 20.13 18.18 -15.67
N LEU A 600 19.13 17.95 -14.78
CA LEU A 600 19.05 16.72 -13.98
C LEU A 600 18.79 15.49 -14.86
N SER A 601 17.91 15.57 -15.86
CA SER A 601 17.44 14.46 -16.69
C SER A 601 18.58 13.72 -17.40
N LYS A 602 19.59 14.43 -17.92
CA LYS A 602 20.79 13.80 -18.51
C LYS A 602 21.69 13.11 -17.48
N SER A 603 21.53 13.42 -16.21
CA SER A 603 22.22 12.77 -15.08
C SER A 603 21.36 11.74 -14.33
N ASP A 604 20.08 11.62 -14.66
CA ASP A 604 19.10 10.84 -13.88
C ASP A 604 18.19 9.95 -14.75
N SER A 605 18.63 9.62 -15.98
CA SER A 605 17.95 8.63 -16.81
C SER A 605 17.98 7.23 -16.18
N ASP A 606 16.94 6.43 -16.38
CA ASP A 606 16.87 5.06 -15.83
C ASP A 606 18.05 4.19 -16.26
N GLU A 607 18.57 4.37 -17.47
CA GLU A 607 19.80 3.70 -17.92
C GLU A 607 21.01 4.08 -17.07
N ARG A 608 21.19 5.38 -16.74
CA ARG A 608 22.28 5.84 -15.87
C ARG A 608 22.06 5.39 -14.42
N LYS A 609 20.82 5.37 -13.93
CA LYS A 609 20.50 4.83 -12.59
C LYS A 609 20.83 3.33 -12.50
N LYS A 610 20.41 2.54 -13.50
CA LYS A 610 20.72 1.10 -13.60
C LYS A 610 22.21 0.82 -13.73
N ASP A 611 22.93 1.58 -14.57
CA ASP A 611 24.39 1.48 -14.71
C ASP A 611 25.11 1.77 -13.38
N ILE A 612 24.71 2.84 -12.67
CA ILE A 612 25.27 3.17 -11.36
C ILE A 612 24.89 2.12 -10.30
N PHE A 613 23.64 1.66 -10.26
CA PHE A 613 23.16 0.63 -9.34
C PHE A 613 23.98 -0.66 -9.45
N VAL A 614 24.14 -1.19 -10.67
CA VAL A 614 24.91 -2.41 -10.91
C VAL A 614 26.40 -2.22 -10.58
N ARG A 615 26.98 -1.04 -10.88
CA ARG A 615 28.38 -0.75 -10.49
C ARG A 615 28.58 -0.59 -8.99
N THR A 616 27.60 -0.06 -8.26
CA THR A 616 27.64 0.03 -6.80
C THR A 616 27.53 -1.37 -6.22
N TRP A 617 26.45 -2.10 -6.51
CA TRP A 617 26.23 -3.43 -5.94
C TRP A 617 27.37 -4.40 -6.25
N SER A 618 27.93 -4.36 -7.46
CA SER A 618 29.11 -5.16 -7.83
C SER A 618 30.32 -4.91 -6.91
N LYS A 619 30.51 -3.69 -6.42
CA LYS A 619 31.59 -3.37 -5.46
C LYS A 619 31.26 -3.90 -4.07
N GLU A 620 30.03 -3.69 -3.59
CA GLU A 620 29.62 -4.18 -2.26
C GLU A 620 29.68 -5.72 -2.17
N VAL A 621 29.51 -6.46 -3.28
CA VAL A 621 29.67 -7.93 -3.34
C VAL A 621 31.06 -8.41 -3.80
N GLY A 622 31.99 -7.50 -4.13
CA GLY A 622 33.32 -7.85 -4.65
C GLY A 622 33.34 -8.59 -6.00
N HIS A 623 32.23 -8.62 -6.74
CA HIS A 623 32.04 -9.39 -7.96
C HIS A 623 31.35 -8.55 -9.04
N ASN A 624 31.76 -8.69 -10.30
CA ASN A 624 31.13 -8.00 -11.41
C ASN A 624 29.77 -8.66 -11.75
N LEU A 625 28.67 -8.02 -11.33
CA LEU A 625 27.29 -8.43 -11.58
C LEU A 625 26.76 -7.99 -12.97
N GLY A 626 27.53 -7.18 -13.71
CA GLY A 626 27.14 -6.67 -15.03
C GLY A 626 26.70 -7.75 -16.04
N PRO A 627 27.43 -8.87 -16.20
CA PRO A 627 27.00 -9.98 -17.04
C PRO A 627 25.66 -10.60 -16.63
N TYR A 628 25.37 -10.69 -15.33
CA TYR A 628 24.10 -11.22 -14.84
C TYR A 628 22.92 -10.28 -15.21
N PHE A 629 23.04 -8.98 -14.91
CA PHE A 629 22.00 -8.00 -15.24
C PHE A 629 21.81 -7.77 -16.74
N ALA A 630 22.84 -8.01 -17.57
CA ALA A 630 22.74 -7.93 -19.02
C ALA A 630 21.66 -8.87 -19.61
N ASN A 631 21.41 -10.03 -18.98
CA ASN A 631 20.36 -10.96 -19.42
C ASN A 631 18.96 -10.35 -19.39
N PHE A 632 18.73 -9.35 -18.53
CA PHE A 632 17.44 -8.67 -18.39
C PHE A 632 17.38 -7.33 -19.16
N ASN A 633 18.27 -7.14 -20.14
CA ASN A 633 18.39 -5.90 -20.92
C ASN A 633 18.70 -4.66 -20.06
N TRP A 634 19.49 -4.82 -18.99
CA TRP A 634 20.13 -3.68 -18.30
C TRP A 634 21.44 -3.27 -19.00
N PRO A 635 21.90 -2.01 -18.87
CA PRO A 635 23.11 -1.56 -19.54
C PRO A 635 24.37 -2.26 -19.01
N TYR A 636 25.05 -3.05 -19.86
CA TYR A 636 26.41 -3.56 -19.61
C TYR A 636 27.39 -2.93 -20.60
N THR A 637 27.58 -1.62 -20.45
CA THR A 637 28.39 -0.77 -21.35
C THR A 637 29.88 -1.11 -21.27
N ASP A 638 30.67 -0.75 -22.30
CA ASP A 638 32.13 -0.92 -22.24
C ASP A 638 32.75 -0.10 -21.10
N SER A 639 32.19 1.07 -20.79
CA SER A 639 32.52 1.82 -19.57
C SER A 639 32.31 1.00 -18.29
N MET A 640 31.24 0.19 -18.21
CA MET A 640 31.02 -0.70 -17.08
C MET A 640 32.06 -1.82 -17.05
N LYS A 641 32.29 -2.50 -18.18
CA LYS A 641 33.31 -3.56 -18.35
C LYS A 641 34.69 -3.08 -17.91
N THR A 642 35.12 -1.89 -18.32
CA THR A 642 36.38 -1.28 -17.88
C THR A 642 36.38 -1.01 -16.37
N SER A 643 35.32 -0.42 -15.82
CA SER A 643 35.27 -0.05 -14.39
C SER A 643 35.16 -1.24 -13.42
N LEU A 644 34.59 -2.36 -13.88
CA LEU A 644 34.40 -3.58 -13.09
C LEU A 644 35.37 -4.71 -13.51
N GLY A 645 36.30 -4.44 -14.43
CA GLY A 645 37.25 -5.44 -14.95
C GLY A 645 38.27 -5.94 -13.93
N VAL A 646 38.39 -5.25 -12.79
CA VAL A 646 39.18 -5.71 -11.62
C VAL A 646 38.41 -6.71 -10.73
N LEU A 647 37.11 -6.87 -10.93
CA LEU A 647 36.26 -7.79 -10.17
C LEU A 647 35.94 -9.02 -11.01
N LYS A 648 35.94 -10.20 -10.36
CA LYS A 648 35.59 -11.46 -11.04
C LYS A 648 34.14 -11.42 -11.54
N PRO A 649 33.87 -11.71 -12.83
CA PRO A 649 32.52 -11.90 -13.34
C PRO A 649 31.75 -12.95 -12.55
N TRP A 650 30.50 -12.66 -12.19
CA TRP A 650 29.62 -13.59 -11.50
C TRP A 650 28.32 -13.85 -12.28
N MET A 651 27.83 -15.08 -12.13
CA MET A 651 26.59 -15.59 -12.70
C MET A 651 26.09 -16.75 -11.82
N PRO A 652 24.77 -16.94 -11.62
CA PRO A 652 24.25 -18.17 -11.02
C PRO A 652 24.59 -19.40 -11.87
N ALA A 653 24.72 -20.57 -11.23
CA ALA A 653 24.96 -21.82 -11.96
C ALA A 653 23.80 -22.11 -12.94
N ASN A 654 24.14 -22.52 -14.17
CA ASN A 654 23.20 -22.79 -15.26
C ASN A 654 22.30 -21.59 -15.67
N PHE A 655 22.75 -20.35 -15.46
CA PHE A 655 22.00 -19.14 -15.80
C PHE A 655 22.66 -18.32 -16.92
N PRO A 656 21.88 -17.76 -17.88
CA PRO A 656 20.47 -18.09 -18.13
C PRO A 656 20.33 -19.55 -18.59
N PRO A 657 19.20 -20.22 -18.30
CA PRO A 657 19.01 -21.59 -18.76
C PRO A 657 18.97 -21.66 -20.30
N ALA A 658 19.35 -22.81 -20.86
CA ALA A 658 19.25 -23.01 -22.30
C ALA A 658 17.77 -23.03 -22.74
N LYS A 659 17.43 -22.28 -23.80
CA LYS A 659 16.07 -22.29 -24.37
C LYS A 659 15.69 -23.72 -24.78
N PRO A 660 14.49 -24.22 -24.42
CA PRO A 660 14.01 -25.52 -24.90
C PRO A 660 14.09 -25.61 -26.43
N GLY A 661 14.71 -26.68 -26.93
CA GLY A 661 14.95 -26.88 -28.37
C GLY A 661 16.23 -26.24 -28.94
N ALA A 662 16.98 -25.45 -28.17
CA ALA A 662 18.29 -24.97 -28.59
C ALA A 662 19.30 -26.13 -28.67
N LYS A 663 19.77 -26.46 -29.87
CA LYS A 663 20.91 -27.39 -30.05
C LYS A 663 22.13 -26.81 -29.32
N LYS A 664 22.89 -27.66 -28.60
CA LYS A 664 24.16 -27.28 -27.99
C LYS A 664 25.09 -26.66 -29.05
N SER A 665 25.37 -25.36 -28.93
CA SER A 665 26.30 -24.67 -29.80
C SER A 665 27.73 -25.07 -29.46
N THR A 666 28.31 -26.00 -30.22
CA THR A 666 29.72 -26.37 -30.13
C THR A 666 30.60 -25.28 -30.75
N GLY A 667 30.77 -24.17 -30.04
CA GLY A 667 31.62 -23.05 -30.43
C GLY A 667 31.78 -22.05 -29.28
N PRO A 668 33.01 -21.58 -28.97
CA PRO A 668 33.23 -20.68 -27.85
C PRO A 668 32.76 -19.25 -28.18
N LEU A 669 31.88 -18.69 -27.35
CA LEU A 669 31.64 -17.24 -27.30
C LEU A 669 32.81 -16.54 -26.59
N PHE A 670 33.99 -16.50 -27.22
CA PHE A 670 34.99 -15.43 -27.04
C PHE A 670 36.01 -15.48 -28.19
N GLY A 671 36.11 -14.39 -28.95
CA GLY A 671 36.95 -14.32 -30.14
C GLY A 671 38.23 -13.53 -29.93
N SER A 672 39.33 -14.20 -29.59
CA SER A 672 40.69 -13.69 -29.82
C SER A 672 41.67 -14.86 -29.99
N LYS A 673 42.40 -14.88 -31.11
CA LYS A 673 43.48 -15.85 -31.32
C LYS A 673 44.68 -15.50 -30.44
N ASN A 674 45.19 -16.48 -29.70
CA ASN A 674 46.61 -16.85 -29.66
C ASN A 674 46.80 -18.10 -28.78
N GLU A 675 48.02 -18.64 -28.77
CA GLU A 675 48.48 -19.72 -27.87
C GLU A 675 47.73 -21.05 -27.98
N ALA A 676 47.95 -21.72 -29.12
CA ALA A 676 48.13 -23.16 -29.09
C ALA A 676 49.61 -23.46 -28.79
N MET A 677 49.90 -24.28 -27.78
CA MET A 677 51.03 -25.23 -27.65
C MET A 677 51.10 -25.74 -26.20
N ALA A 678 51.31 -27.05 -26.04
CA ALA A 678 51.18 -27.82 -24.79
C ALA A 678 49.77 -27.77 -24.14
N GLY A 679 49.25 -28.85 -23.58
CA GLY A 679 49.70 -30.24 -23.59
C GLY A 679 48.66 -31.09 -22.87
N ALA A 680 48.29 -32.25 -23.41
CA ALA A 680 47.41 -33.19 -22.71
C ALA A 680 48.26 -34.09 -21.81
N ASP A 681 47.87 -34.24 -20.54
CA ASP A 681 47.50 -35.56 -20.00
C ASP A 681 46.94 -35.49 -18.55
N GLU A 682 46.58 -36.68 -18.07
CA GLU A 682 46.28 -37.08 -16.68
C GLU A 682 44.90 -36.75 -16.08
N LYS A 683 44.47 -37.66 -15.22
CA LYS A 683 43.09 -37.87 -14.77
C LYS A 683 42.98 -37.62 -13.26
N GLN A 684 41.76 -37.36 -12.82
CA GLN A 684 41.13 -37.99 -11.66
C GLN A 684 42.01 -38.21 -10.41
N GLY A 685 41.87 -37.31 -9.43
CA GLY A 685 42.25 -37.56 -8.05
C GLY A 685 41.18 -37.05 -7.10
N ASP A 686 40.45 -37.94 -6.45
CA ASP A 686 39.78 -37.62 -5.19
C ASP A 686 40.86 -37.29 -4.14
N ASN A 687 40.63 -36.28 -3.31
CA ASN A 687 41.03 -36.40 -1.91
C ASN A 687 40.22 -35.51 -0.97
N ASN A 688 40.01 -36.07 0.22
CA ASN A 688 39.40 -35.44 1.38
C ASN A 688 40.49 -34.69 2.20
N THR A 689 40.12 -34.12 3.35
CA THR A 689 40.92 -33.27 4.26
C THR A 689 41.07 -31.80 3.79
N GLY A 690 41.15 -30.80 4.68
CA GLY A 690 41.17 -30.89 6.15
C GLY A 690 40.81 -29.56 6.85
N ASN A 691 40.76 -29.61 8.18
CA ASN A 691 40.38 -28.48 9.05
C ASN A 691 41.57 -27.54 9.37
N ALA A 692 41.24 -26.34 9.85
CA ALA A 692 42.14 -25.27 10.35
C ALA A 692 42.97 -24.54 9.27
N GLN A 693 43.23 -23.23 9.39
CA GLN A 693 43.01 -22.31 10.52
C GLN A 693 42.03 -21.18 10.20
#